data_AF-A0A2N5PB44-F1
#
_entry.id   AF-A0A2N5PB44-F1
#
_cell.length_a   1.000
_cell.length_b   1.000
_cell.length_c   1.000
_cell.angle_alpha   90.00
_cell.angle_beta   90.00
_cell.angle_gamma   90.00
#
_symmetry.space_group_name_H-M   'P 1'
#
loop_
_entity.id
_entity.type
_entity.pdbx_description
1 polymer ?
#
loop_
_entity_poly.entity_id
_entity_poly.type
_entity_poly.pdbx_seq_one_letter_code
_entity_poly.pdbx_strand_id
1 'polypeptide(L)'
;MDSIRIAILSANNTPVAFMDNAHKKSMHYWKDELHEYLQGAANTYTFTVSAKHQDAENVTAGNKVAFIHKGKSYYLNIVNTEQTEETITATAWSLSFELINEDAGEYKAGQAMSFEEYLAIFDAERTLKLGLNEVSDKRITNEWTGTTSVLKRLFSLANIFSAEIEFETVLNKDYSLKEIVLNVYREHSGADSGIGEYRNDIVLRYGKGITGIRKTTDAEKLYTCIQPTGKDGLTINGLDKKEYDENGNIVYFTDGAIIRAPQARDRFPSNIVNKEDAYILMRKEYDTDSKDKLYSMALSDLKTASEPVVTYEVDGYFDTNIGDTVRMQDQEWTPVLYLQARVSEQVRSLTNPKTAKTVFTNYKELTSEISDSLLQRMQDLINKNKVYTCSISTNNGIIFKNGIGSTTLTAYAYDNGVDVADKLQFRWSKDGHEFYVGKSVTVNAADVDTKAVYSFEALENGIKRGYYEVTITDVMDGEDGKDGEQGPQGEKGEQGEQGPPGPQGAPGLDGIQGPKGDQGIPGKDGVDGKTQYTHISYANSADGSKDFSVSDSNRDYVGMYVDFTQNDSTDPKKYAWSKIKGADGANGTPGKPGADGKTPYLHIAYANSADGKTGFSTTDGTNKLYIGQYTDYTQADSTDATKYTWTKIKGEQGERGLQGLQGEKGEQGIPGTAGANGKTSYFHIKYSSVA
;
A
#
# COMPACT_ATOMS: atom_id res chain seq x y z
N MET A 1 24.59 -24.17 -14.06
CA MET A 1 25.40 -22.96 -13.87
C MET A 1 26.19 -22.80 -15.15
N ASP A 2 25.97 -21.70 -15.86
CA ASP A 2 26.80 -21.37 -17.01
C ASP A 2 28.19 -21.04 -16.46
N SER A 3 29.20 -21.84 -16.80
CA SER A 3 30.56 -21.58 -16.36
C SER A 3 31.07 -20.31 -17.03
N ILE A 4 31.38 -19.29 -16.22
CA ILE A 4 31.89 -18.02 -16.71
C ILE A 4 33.38 -18.16 -16.99
N ARG A 5 33.80 -17.73 -18.19
CA ARG A 5 35.21 -17.59 -18.52
C ARG A 5 35.71 -16.22 -18.09
N ILE A 6 36.85 -16.20 -17.41
CA ILE A 6 37.51 -14.99 -16.94
C ILE A 6 38.88 -14.89 -17.60
N ALA A 7 39.13 -13.82 -18.34
CA ALA A 7 40.44 -13.51 -18.87
C ALA A 7 41.31 -12.87 -17.78
N ILE A 8 42.57 -13.30 -17.69
CA ILE A 8 43.60 -12.58 -16.94
C ILE A 8 44.40 -11.78 -17.96
N LEU A 9 44.46 -10.47 -17.76
CA LEU A 9 45.17 -9.53 -18.62
C LEU A 9 46.44 -9.08 -17.91
N SER A 10 47.50 -8.87 -18.68
CA SER A 10 48.70 -8.19 -18.18
C SER A 10 48.40 -6.74 -17.78
N ALA A 11 49.36 -6.10 -17.11
CA ALA A 11 49.31 -4.66 -16.83
C ALA A 11 49.01 -3.81 -18.09
N ASN A 12 49.39 -4.28 -19.29
CA ASN A 12 49.19 -3.61 -20.58
C ASN A 12 47.93 -4.07 -21.33
N ASN A 13 46.91 -4.59 -20.64
CA ASN A 13 45.63 -5.01 -21.21
C ASN A 13 45.70 -6.15 -22.25
N THR A 14 46.79 -6.92 -22.27
CA THR A 14 46.91 -8.07 -23.18
C THR A 14 46.48 -9.35 -22.45
N PRO A 15 45.57 -10.19 -23.00
CA PRO A 15 45.24 -11.47 -22.41
C PRO A 15 46.47 -12.37 -22.28
N VAL A 16 46.74 -12.86 -21.06
CA VAL A 16 47.89 -13.73 -20.75
C VAL A 16 47.46 -15.12 -20.26
N ALA A 17 46.27 -15.24 -19.66
CA ALA A 17 45.73 -16.51 -19.21
C ALA A 17 44.20 -16.47 -19.15
N PHE A 18 43.57 -17.63 -18.96
CA PHE A 18 42.12 -17.75 -18.77
C PHE A 18 41.79 -18.68 -17.60
N MET A 19 40.80 -18.28 -16.81
CA MET A 19 40.14 -19.13 -15.83
C MET A 19 38.79 -19.58 -16.37
N ASP A 20 38.50 -20.88 -16.26
CA ASP A 20 37.27 -21.49 -16.79
C ASP A 20 37.04 -22.84 -16.10
N ASN A 21 35.99 -22.93 -15.27
CA ASN A 21 35.68 -24.13 -14.51
C ASN A 21 35.04 -25.26 -15.35
N ALA A 22 34.53 -24.96 -16.56
CA ALA A 22 33.98 -25.99 -17.45
C ALA A 22 35.08 -26.73 -18.22
N HIS A 23 36.22 -26.08 -18.45
CA HIS A 23 37.30 -26.64 -19.25
C HIS A 23 38.36 -27.32 -18.37
N LYS A 24 38.74 -28.56 -18.68
CA LYS A 24 39.57 -29.40 -17.77
C LYS A 24 41.02 -28.94 -17.60
N LYS A 25 41.57 -28.24 -18.61
CA LYS A 25 42.99 -27.82 -18.64
C LYS A 25 43.18 -26.34 -18.33
N SER A 26 42.11 -25.60 -18.09
CA SER A 26 42.19 -24.19 -17.68
C SER A 26 42.38 -24.12 -16.17
N MET A 27 42.86 -22.96 -15.72
CA MET A 27 42.89 -22.66 -14.31
C MET A 27 41.47 -22.58 -13.76
N HIS A 28 41.19 -23.36 -12.72
CA HIS A 28 39.90 -23.33 -12.03
C HIS A 28 39.95 -22.31 -10.90
N TYR A 29 38.79 -21.72 -10.61
CA TYR A 29 38.61 -20.72 -9.56
C TYR A 29 37.45 -21.10 -8.65
N TRP A 30 37.51 -20.72 -7.38
CA TRP A 30 36.49 -21.00 -6.36
C TRP A 30 36.55 -19.97 -5.23
N LYS A 31 35.62 -20.08 -4.27
CA LYS A 31 35.47 -19.11 -3.16
C LYS A 31 35.42 -17.68 -3.68
N ASP A 32 34.66 -17.50 -4.77
CA ASP A 32 34.59 -16.22 -5.44
C ASP A 32 33.39 -15.39 -4.96
N GLU A 33 33.61 -14.09 -4.86
CA GLU A 33 32.63 -13.10 -4.40
C GLU A 33 32.75 -11.84 -5.26
N LEU A 34 31.70 -11.55 -6.01
CA LEU A 34 31.51 -10.35 -6.82
C LEU A 34 30.56 -9.42 -6.09
N HIS A 35 31.04 -8.27 -5.65
CA HIS A 35 30.19 -7.21 -5.12
C HIS A 35 29.96 -6.17 -6.20
N GLU A 36 28.71 -5.76 -6.36
CA GLU A 36 28.29 -4.64 -7.19
C GLU A 36 27.65 -3.59 -6.29
N TYR A 37 28.04 -2.32 -6.43
CA TYR A 37 27.59 -1.24 -5.54
C TYR A 37 26.85 -0.15 -6.30
N LEU A 38 25.81 0.41 -5.68
CA LEU A 38 25.09 1.60 -6.19
C LEU A 38 25.94 2.87 -6.10
N GLN A 39 26.68 3.03 -5.01
CA GLN A 39 27.51 4.22 -4.76
C GLN A 39 28.84 3.81 -4.13
N GLY A 40 29.93 4.48 -4.51
CA GLY A 40 31.25 4.29 -3.91
C GLY A 40 32.21 3.49 -4.79
N ALA A 41 33.04 2.67 -4.13
CA ALA A 41 34.06 1.87 -4.81
C ALA A 41 33.40 1.01 -5.89
N ALA A 42 33.97 1.05 -7.07
CA ALA A 42 33.82 0.06 -8.12
C ALA A 42 33.48 -1.34 -7.61
N ASN A 43 32.73 -2.09 -8.40
CA ASN A 43 32.56 -3.53 -8.24
C ASN A 43 33.88 -4.20 -7.82
N THR A 44 33.82 -5.06 -6.82
CA THR A 44 34.96 -5.83 -6.33
C THR A 44 34.77 -7.29 -6.67
N TYR A 45 35.86 -7.98 -6.98
CA TYR A 45 35.84 -9.42 -7.22
C TYR A 45 36.99 -10.08 -6.49
N THR A 46 36.67 -10.99 -5.59
CA THR A 46 37.65 -11.85 -4.92
C THR A 46 37.48 -13.27 -5.44
N PHE A 47 38.58 -14.00 -5.63
CA PHE A 47 38.56 -15.40 -6.06
C PHE A 47 39.84 -16.13 -5.61
N THR A 48 39.76 -17.45 -5.49
CA THR A 48 40.91 -18.32 -5.21
C THR A 48 41.20 -19.24 -6.40
N VAL A 49 42.48 -19.43 -6.73
CA VAL A 49 42.98 -20.43 -7.68
C VAL A 49 44.06 -21.31 -7.03
N SER A 50 44.45 -22.39 -7.72
CA SER A 50 45.59 -23.21 -7.28
C SER A 50 46.92 -22.56 -7.65
N ALA A 51 47.82 -22.43 -6.67
CA ALA A 51 49.17 -21.91 -6.88
C ALA A 51 50.05 -22.86 -7.73
N LYS A 52 49.62 -24.11 -7.92
CA LYS A 52 50.35 -25.13 -8.69
C LYS A 52 49.98 -25.14 -10.18
N HIS A 53 49.00 -24.36 -10.60
CA HIS A 53 48.64 -24.27 -12.01
C HIS A 53 49.73 -23.50 -12.78
N GLN A 54 50.04 -23.94 -14.00
CA GLN A 54 51.11 -23.32 -14.81
C GLN A 54 50.90 -21.81 -15.05
N ASP A 55 49.64 -21.39 -15.18
CA ASP A 55 49.28 -19.99 -15.43
C ASP A 55 49.08 -19.16 -14.16
N ALA A 56 49.25 -19.75 -12.97
CA ALA A 56 48.97 -19.11 -11.69
C ALA A 56 49.86 -17.88 -11.43
N GLU A 57 51.06 -17.84 -12.01
CA GLU A 57 51.97 -16.69 -11.95
C GLU A 57 51.36 -15.40 -12.51
N ASN A 58 50.34 -15.51 -13.38
CA ASN A 58 49.63 -14.36 -13.93
C ASN A 58 48.59 -13.78 -12.96
N VAL A 59 48.25 -14.48 -11.88
CA VAL A 59 47.38 -13.98 -10.80
C VAL A 59 48.24 -13.19 -9.82
N THR A 60 48.66 -12.01 -10.25
CA THR A 60 49.53 -11.10 -9.50
C THR A 60 48.93 -9.69 -9.45
N ALA A 61 49.23 -8.94 -8.40
CA ALA A 61 48.87 -7.52 -8.35
C ALA A 61 49.42 -6.74 -9.56
N GLY A 62 48.62 -5.81 -10.08
CA GLY A 62 48.91 -5.02 -11.30
C GLY A 62 48.34 -5.61 -12.59
N ASN A 63 48.17 -6.94 -12.66
CA ASN A 63 47.38 -7.58 -13.71
C ASN A 63 45.89 -7.31 -13.51
N LYS A 64 45.06 -7.66 -14.50
CA LYS A 64 43.60 -7.46 -14.45
C LYS A 64 42.86 -8.77 -14.67
N VAL A 65 41.60 -8.79 -14.26
CA VAL A 65 40.62 -9.80 -14.64
C VAL A 65 39.50 -9.15 -15.42
N ALA A 66 39.04 -9.83 -16.47
CA ALA A 66 37.93 -9.35 -17.29
C ALA A 66 36.99 -10.49 -17.67
N PHE A 67 35.69 -10.25 -17.59
CA PHE A 67 34.66 -11.25 -17.89
C PHE A 67 33.32 -10.60 -18.24
N ILE A 68 32.39 -11.41 -18.75
CA ILE A 68 31.02 -10.98 -19.02
C ILE A 68 30.09 -11.85 -18.18
N HIS A 69 29.20 -11.20 -17.44
CA HIS A 69 28.18 -11.87 -16.64
C HIS A 69 26.83 -11.16 -16.81
N LYS A 70 25.77 -11.92 -17.13
CA LYS A 70 24.42 -11.38 -17.40
C LYS A 70 24.40 -10.22 -18.40
N GLY A 71 25.24 -10.28 -19.43
CA GLY A 71 25.35 -9.24 -20.44
C GLY A 71 26.14 -8.00 -20.02
N LYS A 72 26.54 -7.89 -18.74
CA LYS A 72 27.42 -6.82 -18.25
C LYS A 72 28.89 -7.25 -18.38
N SER A 73 29.72 -6.33 -18.84
CA SER A 73 31.16 -6.54 -18.87
C SER A 73 31.81 -6.05 -17.59
N TYR A 74 32.82 -6.77 -17.14
CA TYR A 74 33.60 -6.46 -15.96
C TYR A 74 35.06 -6.42 -16.33
N TYR A 75 35.75 -5.40 -15.85
CA TYR A 75 37.18 -5.22 -15.98
C TYR A 75 37.69 -4.74 -14.62
N LEU A 76 38.55 -5.53 -13.97
CA LEU A 76 39.01 -5.25 -12.62
C LEU A 76 40.52 -5.37 -12.50
N ASN A 77 41.16 -4.41 -11.86
CA ASN A 77 42.58 -4.42 -11.50
C ASN A 77 42.78 -5.34 -10.29
N ILE A 78 43.65 -6.35 -10.40
CA ILE A 78 44.09 -7.13 -9.24
C ILE A 78 44.94 -6.20 -8.37
N VAL A 79 44.43 -5.86 -7.19
CA VAL A 79 45.06 -4.91 -6.27
C VAL A 79 45.86 -5.62 -5.18
N ASN A 80 45.48 -6.85 -4.84
CA ASN A 80 46.12 -7.63 -3.80
C ASN A 80 46.04 -9.13 -4.11
N THR A 81 47.07 -9.87 -3.68
CA THR A 81 47.13 -11.33 -3.76
C THR A 81 47.71 -11.91 -2.48
N GLU A 82 47.04 -12.90 -1.89
CA GLU A 82 47.55 -13.70 -0.78
C GLU A 82 47.87 -15.11 -1.28
N GLN A 83 49.12 -15.55 -1.11
CA GLN A 83 49.59 -16.83 -1.64
C GLN A 83 50.12 -17.75 -0.54
N THR A 84 49.75 -19.03 -0.65
CA THR A 84 50.36 -20.15 0.08
C THR A 84 51.03 -21.12 -0.93
N GLU A 85 51.58 -22.22 -0.44
CA GLU A 85 52.11 -23.30 -1.32
C GLU A 85 51.03 -23.94 -2.21
N GLU A 86 49.75 -23.82 -1.84
CA GLU A 86 48.64 -24.50 -2.51
C GLU A 86 47.72 -23.57 -3.30
N THR A 87 47.57 -22.31 -2.86
CA THR A 87 46.54 -21.40 -3.37
C THR A 87 47.02 -19.97 -3.54
N ILE A 88 46.43 -19.26 -4.49
CA ILE A 88 46.49 -17.80 -4.61
C ILE A 88 45.06 -17.27 -4.48
N THR A 89 44.82 -16.37 -3.53
CA THR A 89 43.57 -15.61 -3.43
C THR A 89 43.84 -14.19 -3.90
N ALA A 90 43.09 -13.73 -4.89
CA ALA A 90 43.22 -12.39 -5.46
C ALA A 90 41.99 -11.54 -5.14
N THR A 91 42.22 -10.26 -4.89
CA THR A 91 41.18 -9.23 -4.80
C THR A 91 41.39 -8.23 -5.92
N ALA A 92 40.32 -7.95 -6.67
CA ALA A 92 40.35 -7.04 -7.80
C ALA A 92 39.24 -5.99 -7.72
N TRP A 93 39.51 -4.77 -8.18
CA TRP A 93 38.60 -3.61 -8.16
C TRP A 93 38.38 -3.05 -9.57
N SER A 94 37.14 -2.71 -9.93
CA SER A 94 36.79 -2.27 -11.30
C SER A 94 37.15 -0.84 -11.67
N LEU A 95 37.43 0.05 -10.70
CA LEU A 95 37.82 1.42 -11.00
C LEU A 95 39.31 1.47 -11.31
N SER A 96 39.65 2.37 -12.23
CA SER A 96 41.04 2.66 -12.58
C SER A 96 41.78 3.25 -11.38
N PHE A 97 43.06 2.93 -11.24
CA PHE A 97 43.88 3.47 -10.15
C PHE A 97 43.93 5.01 -10.20
N GLU A 98 43.84 5.58 -11.40
CA GLU A 98 43.77 7.01 -11.69
C GLU A 98 42.58 7.64 -10.96
N LEU A 99 41.37 7.10 -11.14
CA LEU A 99 40.17 7.63 -10.48
C LEU A 99 40.24 7.53 -8.95
N ILE A 100 40.82 6.44 -8.43
CA ILE A 100 40.88 6.18 -6.99
C ILE A 100 41.97 7.02 -6.32
N ASN A 101 43.13 7.17 -6.96
CA ASN A 101 44.36 7.66 -6.33
C ASN A 101 44.81 9.04 -6.80
N GLU A 102 44.41 9.51 -7.98
CA GLU A 102 44.78 10.85 -8.44
C GLU A 102 44.01 11.92 -7.69
N ASP A 103 44.72 13.02 -7.41
CA ASP A 103 44.20 14.16 -6.70
C ASP A 103 43.48 15.13 -7.65
N ALA A 104 42.23 15.40 -7.36
CA ALA A 104 41.50 16.55 -7.85
C ALA A 104 41.64 17.71 -6.85
N GLY A 105 42.44 18.70 -7.23
CA GLY A 105 42.68 19.90 -6.45
C GLY A 105 41.49 20.86 -6.38
N GLU A 106 41.71 22.01 -5.75
CA GLU A 106 40.71 23.08 -5.64
C GLU A 106 40.27 23.57 -7.02
N TYR A 107 39.00 23.94 -7.17
CA TYR A 107 38.51 24.51 -8.42
C TYR A 107 37.39 25.51 -8.16
N LYS A 108 37.48 26.67 -8.79
CA LYS A 108 36.46 27.72 -8.76
C LYS A 108 36.02 28.06 -10.17
N ALA A 109 34.76 27.77 -10.50
CA ALA A 109 34.22 28.12 -11.80
C ALA A 109 34.02 29.63 -11.95
N GLY A 110 34.53 30.20 -13.05
CA GLY A 110 34.33 31.61 -13.38
C GLY A 110 32.93 31.93 -13.94
N GLN A 111 32.17 30.91 -14.33
CA GLN A 111 30.83 31.02 -14.89
C GLN A 111 30.04 29.73 -14.67
N ALA A 112 28.76 29.72 -15.04
CA ALA A 112 27.94 28.51 -14.99
C ALA A 112 28.40 27.49 -16.05
N MET A 113 28.75 26.30 -15.60
CA MET A 113 29.28 25.22 -16.43
C MET A 113 28.35 24.00 -16.39
N SER A 114 28.31 23.25 -17.47
CA SER A 114 27.63 21.96 -17.60
C SER A 114 28.43 20.85 -16.93
N PHE A 115 27.80 19.70 -16.71
CA PHE A 115 28.45 18.52 -16.15
C PHE A 115 29.66 18.10 -16.99
N GLU A 116 29.53 18.07 -18.33
CA GLU A 116 30.59 17.68 -19.26
C GLU A 116 31.81 18.61 -19.19
N GLU A 117 31.59 19.93 -19.07
CA GLU A 117 32.68 20.88 -18.95
C GLU A 117 33.44 20.73 -17.62
N TYR A 118 32.76 20.41 -16.52
CA TYR A 118 33.41 20.07 -15.25
C TYR A 118 34.15 18.74 -15.33
N LEU A 119 33.56 17.73 -15.96
CA LEU A 119 34.20 16.43 -16.18
C LEU A 119 35.51 16.59 -16.94
N ALA A 120 35.53 17.40 -18.00
CA ALA A 120 36.74 17.67 -18.78
C ALA A 120 37.87 18.35 -17.99
N ILE A 121 37.56 18.96 -16.84
CA ILE A 121 38.55 19.53 -15.92
C ILE A 121 39.06 18.48 -14.94
N PHE A 122 38.15 17.69 -14.35
CA PHE A 122 38.51 16.73 -13.30
C PHE A 122 39.06 15.41 -13.83
N ASP A 123 38.72 15.05 -15.07
CA ASP A 123 39.29 13.94 -15.83
C ASP A 123 40.03 14.50 -17.05
N ALA A 124 41.10 15.27 -16.79
CA ALA A 124 41.85 15.98 -17.84
C ALA A 124 42.50 15.03 -18.85
N GLU A 125 42.87 13.82 -18.42
CA GLU A 125 43.41 12.76 -19.28
C GLU A 125 42.33 12.06 -20.13
N ARG A 126 41.04 12.39 -19.90
CA ARG A 126 39.89 11.81 -20.60
C ARG A 126 39.85 10.29 -20.50
N THR A 127 40.12 9.79 -19.29
CA THR A 127 40.06 8.35 -18.98
C THR A 127 38.64 7.81 -19.10
N LEU A 128 37.63 8.68 -18.98
CA LEU A 128 36.22 8.37 -19.07
C LEU A 128 35.60 8.91 -20.35
N LYS A 129 34.65 8.15 -20.90
CA LYS A 129 33.77 8.61 -21.97
C LYS A 129 32.39 8.94 -21.39
N LEU A 130 31.94 10.18 -21.55
CA LEU A 130 30.57 10.53 -21.17
C LEU A 130 29.56 9.79 -22.07
N GLY A 131 28.66 9.05 -21.43
CA GLY A 131 27.59 8.29 -22.07
C GLY A 131 26.25 9.02 -21.97
N LEU A 132 25.27 8.36 -21.33
CA LEU A 132 24.00 8.99 -20.97
C LEU A 132 24.25 10.22 -20.07
N ASN A 133 23.56 11.32 -20.33
CA ASN A 133 23.62 12.52 -19.48
C ASN A 133 22.24 13.17 -19.37
N GLU A 134 21.47 12.76 -18.36
CA GLU A 134 20.11 13.26 -18.14
C GLU A 134 20.07 14.68 -17.56
N VAL A 135 21.21 15.21 -17.13
CA VAL A 135 21.37 16.58 -16.59
C VAL A 135 22.07 17.53 -17.57
N SER A 136 22.11 17.19 -18.86
CA SER A 136 22.71 18.01 -19.91
C SER A 136 22.06 19.39 -20.08
N ASP A 137 20.83 19.54 -19.60
CA ASP A 137 20.05 20.78 -19.56
C ASP A 137 20.52 21.75 -18.47
N LYS A 138 21.27 21.28 -17.47
CA LYS A 138 21.71 22.09 -16.32
C LYS A 138 23.07 22.73 -16.56
N ARG A 139 23.22 23.97 -16.07
CA ARG A 139 24.50 24.66 -15.91
C ARG A 139 24.57 25.28 -14.53
N ILE A 140 25.64 25.01 -13.79
CA ILE A 140 25.80 25.39 -12.38
C ILE A 140 27.16 26.07 -12.20
N THR A 141 27.20 27.10 -11.36
CA THR A 141 28.46 27.69 -10.87
C THR A 141 28.75 27.11 -9.49
N ASN A 142 29.88 26.42 -9.35
CA ASN A 142 30.33 25.84 -8.09
C ASN A 142 31.82 26.08 -7.80
N GLU A 143 32.17 26.02 -6.52
CA GLU A 143 33.53 26.08 -5.99
C GLU A 143 33.80 24.87 -5.08
N TRP A 144 34.95 24.23 -5.26
CA TRP A 144 35.47 23.20 -4.34
C TRP A 144 36.72 23.74 -3.66
N THR A 145 36.69 23.72 -2.33
CA THR A 145 37.85 23.98 -1.48
C THR A 145 38.48 22.66 -1.05
N GLY A 146 39.81 22.62 -0.97
CA GLY A 146 40.57 21.41 -0.67
C GLY A 146 40.74 20.40 -1.81
N THR A 147 41.60 19.41 -1.53
CA THR A 147 41.97 18.32 -2.46
C THR A 147 41.29 17.03 -2.05
N THR A 148 40.82 16.26 -3.03
CA THR A 148 40.25 14.93 -2.84
C THR A 148 40.56 14.06 -4.04
N SER A 149 40.26 12.76 -4.03
CA SER A 149 40.50 11.93 -5.23
C SER A 149 39.56 12.30 -6.38
N VAL A 150 39.96 12.05 -7.62
CA VAL A 150 39.12 12.27 -8.81
C VAL A 150 37.75 11.60 -8.64
N LEU A 151 37.68 10.36 -8.19
CA LEU A 151 36.43 9.65 -7.93
C LEU A 151 35.53 10.41 -6.94
N LYS A 152 36.08 10.86 -5.80
CA LYS A 152 35.32 11.64 -4.81
C LYS A 152 34.87 12.97 -5.37
N ARG A 153 35.68 13.60 -6.22
CA ARG A 153 35.32 14.82 -6.93
C ARG A 153 34.18 14.59 -7.92
N LEU A 154 34.17 13.48 -8.66
CA LEU A 154 33.09 13.12 -9.58
C LEU A 154 31.77 12.84 -8.85
N PHE A 155 31.79 12.12 -7.73
CA PHE A 155 30.58 11.97 -6.90
C PHE A 155 30.11 13.30 -6.33
N SER A 156 31.02 14.17 -5.89
CA SER A 156 30.66 15.52 -5.44
C SER A 156 30.05 16.35 -6.57
N LEU A 157 30.59 16.26 -7.79
CA LEU A 157 30.03 16.90 -8.97
C LEU A 157 28.62 16.37 -9.29
N ALA A 158 28.40 15.06 -9.23
CA ALA A 158 27.09 14.46 -9.42
C ALA A 158 26.07 15.02 -8.42
N ASN A 159 26.42 15.07 -7.13
CA ASN A 159 25.56 15.64 -6.10
C ASN A 159 25.18 17.11 -6.37
N ILE A 160 26.12 17.93 -6.84
CA ILE A 160 25.86 19.34 -7.19
C ILE A 160 24.84 19.45 -8.32
N PHE A 161 24.87 18.52 -9.27
CA PHE A 161 23.91 18.47 -10.38
C PHE A 161 22.61 17.76 -10.01
N SER A 162 22.43 17.33 -8.75
CA SER A 162 21.35 16.42 -8.32
C SER A 162 21.28 15.22 -9.26
N ALA A 163 22.41 14.52 -9.35
CA ALA A 163 22.65 13.42 -10.28
C ALA A 163 23.30 12.24 -9.57
N GLU A 164 23.14 11.07 -10.16
CA GLU A 164 23.85 9.84 -9.84
C GLU A 164 24.75 9.46 -11.02
N ILE A 165 25.87 8.79 -10.74
CA ILE A 165 26.81 8.37 -11.78
C ILE A 165 27.08 6.88 -11.74
N GLU A 166 27.12 6.25 -12.91
CA GLU A 166 27.43 4.84 -13.11
C GLU A 166 28.63 4.71 -14.06
N PHE A 167 29.55 3.79 -13.73
CA PHE A 167 30.67 3.43 -14.58
C PHE A 167 30.39 2.11 -15.28
N GLU A 168 30.18 2.17 -16.59
CA GLU A 168 29.94 1.01 -17.43
C GLU A 168 31.22 0.61 -18.16
N THR A 169 31.66 -0.64 -17.97
CA THR A 169 32.81 -1.19 -18.70
C THR A 169 32.38 -1.67 -20.07
N VAL A 170 33.15 -1.31 -21.10
CA VAL A 170 33.02 -1.90 -22.44
C VAL A 170 34.30 -2.64 -22.78
N LEU A 171 34.16 -3.93 -23.13
CA LEU A 171 35.28 -4.79 -23.52
C LEU A 171 35.34 -4.98 -25.04
N ASN A 172 36.55 -5.21 -25.54
CA ASN A 172 36.77 -5.77 -26.86
C ASN A 172 36.45 -7.28 -26.86
N LYS A 173 36.40 -7.89 -28.06
CA LYS A 173 36.12 -9.33 -28.20
C LYS A 173 37.16 -10.24 -27.53
N ASP A 174 38.37 -9.74 -27.32
CA ASP A 174 39.47 -10.44 -26.67
C ASP A 174 39.54 -10.16 -25.15
N TYR A 175 38.51 -9.53 -24.56
CA TYR A 175 38.44 -9.09 -23.16
C TYR A 175 39.36 -7.93 -22.78
N SER A 176 40.14 -7.35 -23.69
CA SER A 176 40.85 -6.10 -23.41
C SER A 176 39.87 -4.94 -23.21
N LEU A 177 40.23 -3.99 -22.34
CA LEU A 177 39.40 -2.80 -22.11
C LEU A 177 39.30 -1.97 -23.39
N LYS A 178 38.06 -1.61 -23.78
CA LYS A 178 37.82 -0.68 -24.88
C LYS A 178 37.64 0.74 -24.37
N GLU A 179 36.71 0.92 -23.43
CA GLU A 179 36.39 2.21 -22.82
C GLU A 179 35.64 1.99 -21.50
N ILE A 180 35.72 2.99 -20.61
CA ILE A 180 34.85 3.10 -19.43
C ILE A 180 33.89 4.26 -19.71
N VAL A 181 32.60 3.96 -19.74
CA VAL A 181 31.55 4.94 -19.99
C VAL A 181 31.03 5.45 -18.65
N LEU A 182 31.00 6.77 -18.48
CA LEU A 182 30.36 7.45 -17.37
C LEU A 182 28.94 7.82 -17.77
N ASN A 183 27.95 7.14 -17.22
CA ASN A 183 26.55 7.50 -17.36
C ASN A 183 26.13 8.40 -16.19
N VAL A 184 25.38 9.46 -16.48
CA VAL A 184 24.90 10.46 -15.51
C VAL A 184 23.38 10.48 -15.55
N TYR A 185 22.77 10.03 -14.45
CA TYR A 185 21.33 9.95 -14.25
C TYR A 185 20.88 11.10 -13.36
N ARG A 186 19.61 11.50 -13.44
CA ARG A 186 19.02 12.37 -12.41
C ARG A 186 19.00 11.65 -11.06
N GLU A 187 19.12 12.39 -9.97
CA GLU A 187 19.07 11.82 -8.63
C GLU A 187 17.73 11.10 -8.38
N HIS A 188 17.78 9.93 -7.76
CA HIS A 188 16.57 9.16 -7.46
C HIS A 188 15.60 9.98 -6.59
N SER A 189 14.40 10.20 -7.11
CA SER A 189 13.33 10.98 -6.51
C SER A 189 11.97 10.33 -6.78
N GLY A 190 10.87 10.92 -6.29
CA GLY A 190 9.52 10.45 -6.65
C GLY A 190 9.20 10.59 -8.15
N ALA A 191 9.94 11.43 -8.89
CA ALA A 191 9.75 11.67 -10.32
C ALA A 191 10.79 10.96 -11.20
N ASP A 192 12.00 10.75 -10.68
CA ASP A 192 13.13 10.20 -11.40
C ASP A 192 13.61 8.91 -10.72
N SER A 193 13.84 7.83 -11.46
CA SER A 193 14.30 6.56 -10.86
C SER A 193 15.79 6.57 -10.50
N GLY A 194 16.56 7.53 -11.03
CA GLY A 194 18.03 7.48 -11.00
C GLY A 194 18.57 6.21 -11.63
N ILE A 195 19.67 5.68 -11.09
CA ILE A 195 20.19 4.37 -11.50
C ILE A 195 19.16 3.28 -11.16
N GLY A 196 18.81 2.44 -12.12
CA GLY A 196 17.82 1.37 -11.96
C GLY A 196 16.37 1.84 -12.14
N GLU A 197 15.41 0.96 -11.83
CA GLU A 197 14.00 1.21 -12.10
C GLU A 197 13.07 0.89 -10.91
N TYR A 198 11.87 1.45 -10.94
CA TYR A 198 10.80 1.08 -10.02
C TYR A 198 10.17 -0.26 -10.41
N ARG A 199 10.57 -1.33 -9.72
CA ARG A 199 10.12 -2.70 -9.99
C ARG A 199 8.81 -3.03 -9.31
N ASN A 200 7.73 -2.37 -9.77
CA ASN A 200 6.37 -2.62 -9.28
C ASN A 200 5.87 -4.05 -9.56
N ASP A 201 6.49 -4.72 -10.55
CA ASP A 201 6.30 -6.12 -10.91
C ASP A 201 6.87 -7.10 -9.88
N ILE A 202 7.84 -6.65 -9.07
CA ILE A 202 8.47 -7.45 -8.02
C ILE A 202 7.90 -7.04 -6.66
N VAL A 203 7.27 -8.00 -5.97
CA VAL A 203 6.90 -7.88 -4.56
C VAL A 203 7.58 -9.00 -3.79
N LEU A 204 8.60 -8.65 -3.02
CA LEU A 204 9.34 -9.56 -2.17
C LEU A 204 8.50 -9.88 -0.93
N ARG A 205 8.39 -11.16 -0.55
CA ARG A 205 7.53 -11.58 0.57
C ARG A 205 8.35 -12.34 1.58
N TYR A 206 8.13 -12.07 2.87
CA TYR A 206 8.66 -12.92 3.94
C TYR A 206 8.28 -14.39 3.69
N GLY A 207 9.24 -15.31 3.86
CA GLY A 207 9.09 -16.73 3.53
C GLY A 207 9.18 -17.07 2.03
N LYS A 208 9.28 -16.08 1.14
CA LYS A 208 9.49 -16.25 -0.31
C LYS A 208 10.60 -15.31 -0.82
N GLY A 209 11.83 -15.72 -0.59
CA GLY A 209 13.05 -15.00 -0.99
C GLY A 209 13.61 -14.10 0.12
N ILE A 210 12.74 -13.50 0.95
CA ILE A 210 13.16 -12.86 2.21
C ILE A 210 13.19 -13.92 3.30
N THR A 211 14.35 -14.09 3.95
CA THR A 211 14.54 -15.01 5.08
C THR A 211 14.43 -14.31 6.43
N GLY A 212 14.64 -12.98 6.46
CA GLY A 212 14.55 -12.19 7.67
C GLY A 212 14.41 -10.72 7.37
N ILE A 213 13.62 -10.02 8.19
CA ILE A 213 13.61 -8.56 8.25
C ILE A 213 13.92 -8.19 9.70
N ARG A 214 14.91 -7.33 9.91
CA ARG A 214 15.23 -6.77 11.22
C ARG A 214 15.08 -5.26 11.16
N LYS A 215 14.21 -4.73 12.03
CA LYS A 215 14.03 -3.30 12.26
C LYS A 215 14.78 -2.93 13.53
N THR A 216 15.70 -1.98 13.46
CA THR A 216 16.30 -1.34 14.63
C THR A 216 15.74 0.07 14.75
N THR A 217 15.33 0.47 15.95
CA THR A 217 14.84 1.82 16.24
C THR A 217 15.68 2.38 17.37
N ASP A 218 16.42 3.45 17.08
CA ASP A 218 17.37 4.07 18.00
C ASP A 218 16.94 5.51 18.30
N ALA A 219 16.75 5.81 19.59
CA ALA A 219 16.41 7.13 20.10
C ALA A 219 17.50 7.71 21.03
N GLU A 220 18.69 7.11 21.07
CA GLU A 220 19.78 7.52 21.98
C GLU A 220 20.20 8.98 21.78
N LYS A 221 20.23 9.44 20.52
CA LYS A 221 20.64 10.81 20.15
C LYS A 221 19.46 11.76 19.92
N LEU A 222 18.24 11.36 20.30
CA LEU A 222 17.02 12.11 20.04
C LEU A 222 16.94 13.39 20.87
N TYR A 223 16.57 14.49 20.23
CA TYR A 223 16.24 15.75 20.90
C TYR A 223 15.04 16.42 20.25
N THR A 224 14.23 17.10 21.05
CA THR A 224 12.93 17.65 20.64
C THR A 224 12.93 19.17 20.54
N CYS A 225 14.04 19.83 20.88
CA CYS A 225 14.30 21.20 20.48
C CYS A 225 15.80 21.47 20.28
N ILE A 226 16.13 22.49 19.48
CA ILE A 226 17.50 22.91 19.20
C ILE A 226 17.68 24.40 19.42
N GLN A 227 18.78 24.79 20.05
CA GLN A 227 19.24 26.17 20.19
C GLN A 227 20.50 26.37 19.35
N PRO A 228 20.38 26.94 18.14
CA PRO A 228 21.51 27.15 17.25
C PRO A 228 22.25 28.46 17.53
N THR A 229 23.58 28.42 17.42
CA THR A 229 24.47 29.60 17.47
C THR A 229 25.33 29.65 16.21
N GLY A 230 25.35 30.78 15.51
CA GLY A 230 26.22 31.03 14.36
C GLY A 230 27.53 31.71 14.75
N LYS A 231 28.29 32.17 13.74
CA LYS A 231 29.52 32.97 13.94
C LYS A 231 29.25 34.20 14.82
N ASP A 232 30.24 34.57 15.62
CA ASP A 232 30.24 35.76 16.47
C ASP A 232 29.03 35.87 17.42
N GLY A 233 28.46 34.72 17.83
CA GLY A 233 27.30 34.67 18.72
C GLY A 233 25.97 34.99 18.04
N LEU A 234 25.89 34.92 16.71
CA LEU A 234 24.64 35.06 15.96
C LEU A 234 23.59 34.08 16.47
N THR A 235 22.37 34.56 16.73
CA THR A 235 21.24 33.72 17.16
C THR A 235 20.05 33.91 16.22
N ILE A 236 19.11 32.97 16.27
CA ILE A 236 17.83 33.05 15.55
C ILE A 236 16.77 33.93 16.24
N ASN A 237 17.12 34.61 17.34
CA ASN A 237 16.21 35.52 18.04
C ASN A 237 15.60 36.54 17.06
N GLY A 238 14.30 36.75 17.21
CA GLY A 238 13.50 37.66 16.38
C GLY A 238 12.97 37.04 15.08
N LEU A 239 13.25 35.76 14.80
CA LEU A 239 12.49 35.00 13.79
C LEU A 239 11.17 34.52 14.38
N ASP A 240 10.10 34.64 13.59
CA ASP A 240 8.81 34.00 13.84
C ASP A 240 8.50 33.08 12.66
N LYS A 241 8.84 31.80 12.83
CA LYS A 241 8.66 30.75 11.83
C LYS A 241 7.82 29.62 12.44
N LYS A 242 6.86 29.13 11.67
CA LYS A 242 6.02 27.98 12.00
C LYS A 242 5.90 27.09 10.77
N GLU A 243 6.07 25.80 10.98
CA GLU A 243 5.75 24.76 9.99
C GLU A 243 4.55 23.96 10.49
N TYR A 244 3.70 23.56 9.55
CA TYR A 244 2.45 22.86 9.82
C TYR A 244 2.43 21.52 9.08
N ASP A 245 1.79 20.51 9.67
CA ASP A 245 1.42 19.28 8.96
C ASP A 245 0.19 19.52 8.06
N GLU A 246 -0.18 18.49 7.30
CA GLU A 246 -1.34 18.50 6.37
C GLU A 246 -2.68 18.75 7.07
N ASN A 247 -2.75 18.48 8.38
CA ASN A 247 -3.93 18.71 9.21
C ASN A 247 -3.94 20.11 9.84
N GLY A 248 -2.93 20.94 9.56
CA GLY A 248 -2.80 22.29 10.11
C GLY A 248 -2.27 22.34 11.54
N ASN A 249 -1.71 21.26 12.08
CA ASN A 249 -1.06 21.27 13.39
C ASN A 249 0.38 21.77 13.26
N ILE A 250 0.86 22.50 14.27
CA ILE A 250 2.26 22.96 14.29
C ILE A 250 3.20 21.76 14.50
N VAL A 251 4.15 21.57 13.58
CA VAL A 251 5.20 20.55 13.67
C VAL A 251 6.53 21.12 14.15
N TYR A 252 6.85 22.36 13.76
CA TYR A 252 8.04 23.08 14.21
C TYR A 252 7.73 24.56 14.39
N PHE A 253 8.30 25.18 15.41
CA PHE A 253 8.19 26.63 15.57
C PHE A 253 9.39 27.23 16.28
N THR A 254 9.64 28.52 16.03
CA THR A 254 10.65 29.30 16.76
C THR A 254 10.08 29.85 18.06
N ASP A 255 10.83 29.72 19.15
CA ASP A 255 10.57 30.30 20.47
C ASP A 255 11.85 30.98 20.96
N GLY A 256 11.93 32.30 20.75
CA GLY A 256 13.14 33.08 20.98
C GLY A 256 14.33 32.56 20.15
N ALA A 257 15.35 32.03 20.84
CA ALA A 257 16.56 31.49 20.21
C ALA A 257 16.49 29.98 19.95
N ILE A 258 15.33 29.35 20.14
CA ILE A 258 15.13 27.90 20.10
C ILE A 258 14.16 27.54 18.98
N ILE A 259 14.37 26.40 18.32
CA ILE A 259 13.39 25.75 17.45
C ILE A 259 12.83 24.55 18.19
N ARG A 260 11.51 24.44 18.28
CA ARG A 260 10.79 23.39 19.03
C ARG A 260 10.01 22.48 18.11
N ALA A 261 10.01 21.18 18.44
CA ALA A 261 9.22 20.14 17.77
C ALA A 261 8.16 19.56 18.74
N PRO A 262 6.96 20.18 18.85
CA PRO A 262 5.95 19.78 19.84
C PRO A 262 5.47 18.34 19.69
N GLN A 263 5.29 17.84 18.47
CA GLN A 263 4.86 16.45 18.27
C GLN A 263 5.91 15.43 18.73
N ALA A 264 7.19 15.71 18.44
CA ALA A 264 8.29 14.90 18.92
C ALA A 264 8.42 14.95 20.45
N ARG A 265 8.19 16.12 21.08
CA ARG A 265 8.10 16.24 22.55
C ARG A 265 6.99 15.37 23.11
N ASP A 266 5.80 15.37 22.50
CA ASP A 266 4.66 14.60 23.01
C ASP A 266 4.93 13.09 22.97
N ARG A 267 5.69 12.64 21.98
CA ARG A 267 6.13 11.25 21.85
C ARG A 267 7.34 10.92 22.74
N PHE A 268 8.27 11.86 22.90
CA PHE A 268 9.53 11.72 23.63
C PHE A 268 9.77 12.89 24.60
N PRO A 269 8.98 12.98 25.69
CA PRO A 269 9.09 14.09 26.62
C PRO A 269 10.32 13.96 27.51
N SER A 270 10.90 15.09 27.88
CA SER A 270 11.84 15.19 28.98
C SER A 270 11.14 14.84 30.30
N ASN A 271 11.64 13.83 30.99
CA ASN A 271 11.06 13.35 32.26
C ASN A 271 11.46 14.19 33.49
N ILE A 272 12.29 15.22 33.31
CA ILE A 272 12.94 15.95 34.42
C ILE A 272 12.29 17.33 34.67
N VAL A 273 11.54 17.88 33.72
CA VAL A 273 10.97 19.25 33.79
C VAL A 273 9.43 19.25 33.75
N ASN A 274 8.81 20.41 33.98
CA ASN A 274 7.35 20.59 33.96
C ASN A 274 6.75 20.03 32.64
N LYS A 275 5.64 19.28 32.75
CA LYS A 275 5.07 18.48 31.65
C LYS A 275 4.69 19.33 30.42
N GLU A 276 4.33 20.60 30.60
CA GLU A 276 3.94 21.49 29.50
C GLU A 276 5.13 21.96 28.64
N ASP A 277 6.36 21.99 29.18
CA ASP A 277 7.59 22.43 28.48
C ASP A 277 8.67 21.34 28.47
N ALA A 278 8.25 20.07 28.39
CA ALA A 278 9.10 18.88 28.48
C ALA A 278 9.97 18.59 27.25
N TYR A 279 10.68 19.60 26.74
CA TYR A 279 11.58 19.41 25.59
C TYR A 279 12.97 18.92 26.00
N ILE A 280 13.58 18.14 25.12
CA ILE A 280 14.97 17.68 25.21
C ILE A 280 15.79 18.65 24.35
N LEU A 281 16.58 19.51 25.01
CA LEU A 281 17.31 20.59 24.35
C LEU A 281 18.69 20.16 23.85
N MET A 282 18.97 20.44 22.59
CA MET A 282 20.31 20.42 22.00
C MET A 282 20.84 21.83 21.76
N ARG A 283 22.08 22.09 22.15
CA ARG A 283 22.81 23.32 21.81
C ARG A 283 23.83 22.97 20.72
N LYS A 284 23.80 23.66 19.58
CA LYS A 284 24.69 23.35 18.45
C LYS A 284 25.19 24.62 17.76
N GLU A 285 26.47 24.59 17.39
CA GLU A 285 27.14 25.68 16.67
C GLU A 285 27.18 25.41 15.16
N TYR A 286 27.08 26.47 14.37
CA TYR A 286 27.09 26.41 12.91
C TYR A 286 28.06 27.44 12.33
N ASP A 287 28.77 27.04 11.28
CA ASP A 287 29.67 27.93 10.54
C ASP A 287 28.88 28.82 9.55
N THR A 288 28.11 29.77 10.08
CA THR A 288 27.34 30.72 9.28
C THR A 288 27.14 32.05 10.00
N ASP A 289 27.16 33.13 9.24
CA ASP A 289 26.86 34.52 9.64
C ASP A 289 25.46 34.97 9.14
N SER A 290 24.70 34.10 8.50
CA SER A 290 23.35 34.38 7.99
C SER A 290 22.29 33.76 8.89
N LYS A 291 21.41 34.61 9.44
CA LYS A 291 20.34 34.17 10.36
C LYS A 291 19.37 33.18 9.73
N ASP A 292 18.98 33.37 8.46
CA ASP A 292 18.08 32.45 7.75
C ASP A 292 18.75 31.11 7.41
N LYS A 293 20.06 31.13 7.07
CA LYS A 293 20.83 29.88 6.88
C LYS A 293 20.98 29.13 8.20
N LEU A 294 21.27 29.85 9.29
CA LEU A 294 21.34 29.28 10.65
C LEU A 294 20.04 28.57 11.02
N TYR A 295 18.89 29.22 10.79
CA TYR A 295 17.58 28.61 11.00
C TYR A 295 17.38 27.35 10.13
N SER A 296 17.68 27.44 8.83
CA SER A 296 17.45 26.33 7.89
C SER A 296 18.30 25.10 8.22
N MET A 297 19.58 25.31 8.55
CA MET A 297 20.49 24.23 8.96
C MET A 297 20.04 23.59 10.27
N ALA A 298 19.69 24.41 11.27
CA ALA A 298 19.23 23.93 12.57
C ALA A 298 17.90 23.19 12.50
N LEU A 299 16.96 23.67 11.68
CA LEU A 299 15.70 23.00 11.44
C LEU A 299 15.90 21.65 10.76
N SER A 300 16.81 21.56 9.79
CA SER A 300 17.16 20.29 9.12
C SER A 300 17.71 19.25 10.12
N ASP A 301 18.62 19.68 11.00
CA ASP A 301 19.14 18.84 12.08
C ASP A 301 18.03 18.40 13.05
N LEU A 302 17.17 19.33 13.48
CA LEU A 302 16.06 19.02 14.38
C LEU A 302 15.07 18.05 13.74
N LYS A 303 14.69 18.24 12.48
CA LYS A 303 13.82 17.31 11.73
C LYS A 303 14.37 15.89 11.73
N THR A 304 15.68 15.77 11.56
CA THR A 304 16.37 14.47 11.56
C THR A 304 16.41 13.87 12.96
N ALA A 305 16.74 14.66 13.98
CA ALA A 305 16.95 14.16 15.34
C ALA A 305 15.67 14.05 16.17
N SER A 306 14.57 14.67 15.74
CA SER A 306 13.27 14.62 16.43
C SER A 306 12.52 13.31 16.18
N GLU A 307 13.02 12.49 15.26
CA GLU A 307 12.51 11.14 14.99
C GLU A 307 13.57 10.09 15.39
N PRO A 308 13.15 8.90 15.86
CA PRO A 308 14.08 7.80 16.07
C PRO A 308 14.72 7.39 14.74
N VAL A 309 16.00 7.06 14.77
CA VAL A 309 16.68 6.47 13.62
C VAL A 309 16.14 5.05 13.45
N VAL A 310 15.46 4.81 12.33
CA VAL A 310 14.96 3.49 11.95
C VAL A 310 15.86 2.91 10.88
N THR A 311 16.45 1.74 11.14
CA THR A 311 17.21 1.00 10.14
C THR A 311 16.58 -0.36 9.90
N TYR A 312 16.72 -0.82 8.66
CA TYR A 312 16.25 -2.13 8.23
C TYR A 312 17.41 -2.95 7.68
N GLU A 313 17.44 -4.22 8.06
CA GLU A 313 18.27 -5.25 7.44
C GLU A 313 17.34 -6.31 6.88
N VAL A 314 17.51 -6.65 5.61
CA VAL A 314 16.73 -7.69 4.94
C VAL A 314 17.70 -8.78 4.49
N ASP A 315 17.47 -9.99 4.96
CA ASP A 315 18.25 -11.15 4.58
C ASP A 315 17.60 -11.87 3.41
N GLY A 316 18.41 -12.17 2.40
CA GLY A 316 18.00 -12.89 1.21
C GLY A 316 18.80 -12.50 -0.02
N TYR A 317 18.51 -13.19 -1.12
CA TYR A 317 19.01 -12.85 -2.44
C TYR A 317 17.85 -12.69 -3.40
N PHE A 318 17.89 -11.62 -4.19
CA PHE A 318 16.90 -11.29 -5.18
C PHE A 318 17.61 -10.96 -6.48
N ASP A 319 17.14 -11.55 -7.57
CA ASP A 319 17.73 -11.28 -8.88
C ASP A 319 17.21 -9.95 -9.43
N THR A 320 17.76 -8.86 -8.90
CA THR A 320 17.46 -7.47 -9.25
C THR A 320 18.74 -6.76 -9.70
N ASN A 321 18.58 -5.64 -10.39
CA ASN A 321 19.70 -4.79 -10.75
C ASN A 321 20.04 -3.82 -9.61
N ILE A 322 21.28 -3.35 -9.61
CA ILE A 322 21.71 -2.24 -8.75
C ILE A 322 20.84 -1.02 -9.04
N GLY A 323 20.38 -0.35 -7.99
CA GLY A 323 19.52 0.82 -8.09
C GLY A 323 18.03 0.54 -8.25
N ASP A 324 17.61 -0.71 -8.53
CA ASP A 324 16.19 -1.08 -8.59
C ASP A 324 15.49 -0.77 -7.25
N THR A 325 14.33 -0.13 -7.32
CA THR A 325 13.46 0.11 -6.16
C THR A 325 12.36 -0.94 -6.13
N VAL A 326 12.31 -1.74 -5.06
CA VAL A 326 11.38 -2.87 -4.91
C VAL A 326 10.45 -2.69 -3.72
N ARG A 327 9.30 -3.39 -3.76
CA ARG A 327 8.40 -3.49 -2.61
C ARG A 327 8.61 -4.81 -1.87
N MET A 328 8.52 -4.74 -0.55
CA MET A 328 8.63 -5.88 0.35
C MET A 328 7.41 -5.90 1.27
N GLN A 329 6.99 -7.10 1.63
CA GLN A 329 5.92 -7.26 2.62
C GLN A 329 6.15 -8.46 3.52
N ASP A 330 5.90 -8.24 4.80
CA ASP A 330 5.91 -9.27 5.83
C ASP A 330 4.54 -9.32 6.50
N GLN A 331 3.80 -10.39 6.21
CA GLN A 331 2.47 -10.65 6.75
C GLN A 331 2.51 -11.27 8.15
N GLU A 332 3.66 -11.78 8.58
CA GLU A 332 3.86 -12.30 9.94
C GLU A 332 4.26 -11.17 10.92
N TRP A 333 4.76 -10.04 10.40
CA TRP A 333 4.96 -8.82 11.19
C TRP A 333 3.62 -8.25 11.70
N THR A 334 3.59 -7.78 12.95
CA THR A 334 2.38 -7.20 13.57
C THR A 334 2.61 -5.75 13.98
N PRO A 335 1.88 -4.77 13.39
CA PRO A 335 0.97 -4.91 12.25
C PRO A 335 1.72 -5.25 10.95
N VAL A 336 1.02 -5.76 9.93
CA VAL A 336 1.65 -6.16 8.65
C VAL A 336 2.59 -5.08 8.14
N LEU A 337 3.83 -5.45 7.87
CA LEU A 337 4.88 -4.53 7.46
C LEU A 337 4.95 -4.48 5.94
N TYR A 338 4.83 -3.27 5.39
CA TYR A 338 5.08 -2.99 3.98
C TYR A 338 6.28 -2.04 3.90
N LEU A 339 7.29 -2.43 3.11
CA LEU A 339 8.47 -1.61 2.86
C LEU A 339 8.62 -1.36 1.37
N GLN A 340 9.21 -0.22 1.04
CA GLN A 340 9.89 0.01 -0.22
C GLN A 340 11.36 0.22 0.09
N ALA A 341 12.26 -0.35 -0.72
CA ALA A 341 13.69 -0.14 -0.55
C ALA A 341 14.40 -0.23 -1.89
N ARG A 342 15.55 0.43 -1.99
CA ARG A 342 16.38 0.49 -3.19
C ARG A 342 17.58 -0.44 -3.06
N VAL A 343 17.88 -1.21 -4.10
CA VAL A 343 19.02 -2.14 -4.12
C VAL A 343 20.32 -1.34 -4.12
N SER A 344 21.08 -1.42 -3.03
CA SER A 344 22.34 -0.71 -2.85
C SER A 344 23.56 -1.56 -3.17
N GLU A 345 23.46 -2.87 -2.98
CA GLU A 345 24.54 -3.80 -3.29
C GLU A 345 24.01 -5.19 -3.67
N GLN A 346 24.72 -5.84 -4.59
CA GLN A 346 24.52 -7.23 -4.94
C GLN A 346 25.82 -7.98 -4.71
N VAL A 347 25.78 -8.99 -3.84
CA VAL A 347 26.86 -9.94 -3.61
C VAL A 347 26.52 -11.21 -4.38
N ARG A 348 27.40 -11.64 -5.26
CA ARG A 348 27.20 -12.81 -6.13
C ARG A 348 28.42 -13.71 -6.07
N SER A 349 28.21 -14.99 -6.36
CA SER A 349 29.29 -15.92 -6.66
C SER A 349 29.01 -16.58 -8.00
N LEU A 350 29.99 -16.50 -8.90
CA LEU A 350 29.98 -17.14 -10.21
C LEU A 350 30.09 -18.67 -10.08
N THR A 351 30.60 -19.19 -8.96
CA THR A 351 30.72 -20.63 -8.72
C THR A 351 29.71 -21.19 -7.72
N ASN A 352 29.19 -20.38 -6.80
CA ASN A 352 28.23 -20.81 -5.79
C ASN A 352 27.12 -19.77 -5.53
N PRO A 353 26.07 -19.73 -6.37
CA PRO A 353 24.94 -18.80 -6.22
C PRO A 353 24.21 -18.84 -4.87
N LYS A 354 24.42 -19.86 -4.03
CA LYS A 354 23.80 -19.94 -2.69
C LYS A 354 24.39 -18.95 -1.69
N THR A 355 25.57 -18.38 -1.95
CA THR A 355 26.18 -17.34 -1.11
C THR A 355 25.75 -15.94 -1.52
N ALA A 356 24.93 -15.81 -2.56
CA ALA A 356 24.49 -14.52 -3.03
C ALA A 356 23.65 -13.80 -1.97
N LYS A 357 23.72 -12.47 -1.96
CA LYS A 357 23.00 -11.59 -1.03
C LYS A 357 22.64 -10.29 -1.74
N THR A 358 21.48 -9.75 -1.40
CA THR A 358 21.08 -8.41 -1.83
C THR A 358 21.02 -7.51 -0.60
N VAL A 359 21.60 -6.32 -0.71
CA VAL A 359 21.55 -5.28 0.33
C VAL A 359 20.72 -4.13 -0.20
N PHE A 360 19.87 -3.58 0.66
CA PHE A 360 19.02 -2.45 0.32
C PHE A 360 19.33 -1.23 1.19
N THR A 361 18.99 -0.07 0.64
CA THR A 361 19.04 1.23 1.29
C THR A 361 17.72 1.98 1.05
N ASN A 362 17.61 3.20 1.59
CA ASN A 362 16.46 4.10 1.38
C ASN A 362 15.12 3.43 1.71
N TYR A 363 15.08 2.70 2.82
CA TYR A 363 13.87 2.04 3.28
C TYR A 363 12.78 3.07 3.60
N LYS A 364 11.59 2.81 3.09
CA LYS A 364 10.38 3.58 3.37
C LYS A 364 9.29 2.62 3.84
N GLU A 365 8.81 2.81 5.06
CA GLU A 365 7.58 2.16 5.52
C GLU A 365 6.40 2.69 4.70
N LEU A 366 5.61 1.77 4.16
CA LEU A 366 4.38 2.09 3.46
C LEU A 366 3.22 1.85 4.42
N THR A 367 2.36 2.85 4.56
CA THR A 367 1.08 2.71 5.24
C THR A 367 0.14 1.84 4.39
N SER A 368 -0.67 1.00 5.03
CA SER A 368 -1.76 0.29 4.34
C SER A 368 -2.88 1.29 4.07
N GLU A 369 -2.66 2.20 3.15
CA GLU A 369 -3.68 3.17 2.75
C GLU A 369 -4.65 2.52 1.78
N ILE A 370 -5.95 2.69 2.08
CA ILE A 370 -7.03 2.41 1.14
C ILE A 370 -6.83 3.37 -0.03
N SER A 371 -6.74 2.87 -1.27
CA SER A 371 -6.40 3.76 -2.39
C SER A 371 -7.40 4.90 -2.52
N ASP A 372 -6.90 6.11 -2.83
CA ASP A 372 -7.75 7.29 -3.05
C ASP A 372 -8.83 7.04 -4.10
N SER A 373 -8.52 6.21 -5.09
CA SER A 373 -9.49 5.77 -6.10
C SER A 373 -10.61 4.91 -5.53
N LEU A 374 -10.34 4.09 -4.51
CA LEU A 374 -11.33 3.28 -3.81
C LEU A 374 -12.18 4.17 -2.88
N LEU A 375 -11.56 5.12 -2.18
CA LEU A 375 -12.26 6.13 -1.37
C LEU A 375 -13.17 7.00 -2.24
N GLN A 376 -12.68 7.47 -3.40
CA GLN A 376 -13.48 8.24 -4.35
C GLN A 376 -14.64 7.40 -4.90
N ARG A 377 -14.39 6.12 -5.25
CA ARG A 377 -15.44 5.22 -5.74
C ARG A 377 -16.46 4.86 -4.65
N MET A 378 -16.03 4.76 -3.40
CA MET A 378 -16.90 4.60 -2.24
C MET A 378 -17.76 5.85 -2.04
N GLN A 379 -17.16 7.04 -2.13
CA GLN A 379 -17.87 8.31 -2.03
C GLN A 379 -18.87 8.49 -3.18
N ASP A 380 -18.50 8.09 -4.39
CA ASP A 380 -19.37 8.09 -5.57
C ASP A 380 -20.54 7.12 -5.39
N LEU A 381 -20.32 5.94 -4.79
CA LEU A 381 -21.39 4.98 -4.47
C LEU A 381 -22.32 5.52 -3.38
N ILE A 382 -21.77 6.15 -2.33
CA ILE A 382 -22.54 6.82 -1.27
C ILE A 382 -23.41 7.93 -1.89
N ASN A 383 -22.82 8.77 -2.74
CA ASN A 383 -23.55 9.84 -3.44
C ASN A 383 -24.58 9.30 -4.44
N LYS A 384 -24.28 8.21 -5.15
CA LYS A 384 -25.20 7.60 -6.11
C LYS A 384 -26.40 6.94 -5.42
N ASN A 385 -26.20 6.32 -4.27
CA ASN A 385 -27.25 5.64 -3.51
C ASN A 385 -27.88 6.51 -2.41
N LYS A 386 -27.53 7.79 -2.34
CA LYS A 386 -28.13 8.74 -1.40
C LYS A 386 -29.64 8.81 -1.61
N VAL A 387 -30.40 8.57 -0.55
CA VAL A 387 -31.87 8.68 -0.48
C VAL A 387 -32.22 9.46 0.78
N TYR A 388 -33.12 10.44 0.66
CA TYR A 388 -33.64 11.19 1.79
C TYR A 388 -34.85 10.50 2.39
N THR A 389 -34.99 10.61 3.70
CA THR A 389 -36.24 10.26 4.37
C THR A 389 -37.23 11.38 4.13
N CYS A 390 -38.27 11.12 3.35
CA CYS A 390 -39.29 12.11 2.99
C CYS A 390 -40.53 11.99 3.87
N SER A 391 -41.23 13.10 4.06
CA SER A 391 -42.56 13.13 4.70
C SER A 391 -43.40 14.29 4.17
N ILE A 392 -44.72 14.19 4.36
CA ILE A 392 -45.67 15.27 4.12
C ILE A 392 -46.28 15.70 5.46
N SER A 393 -46.30 17.00 5.73
CA SER A 393 -47.10 17.57 6.81
C SER A 393 -48.33 18.30 6.26
N THR A 394 -49.40 18.34 7.05
CA THR A 394 -50.67 19.00 6.68
C THR A 394 -51.06 20.01 7.74
N ASN A 395 -51.56 21.17 7.35
CA ASN A 395 -52.05 22.17 8.32
C ASN A 395 -53.50 21.92 8.79
N ASN A 396 -54.28 21.10 8.08
CA ASN A 396 -55.72 20.93 8.33
C ASN A 396 -56.19 19.47 8.11
N GLY A 397 -55.28 18.51 8.28
CA GLY A 397 -55.56 17.09 8.14
C GLY A 397 -55.69 16.61 6.69
N ILE A 398 -56.10 15.34 6.53
CA ILE A 398 -56.20 14.64 5.24
C ILE A 398 -57.63 14.15 4.94
N ILE A 399 -58.60 14.53 5.78
CA ILE A 399 -60.01 14.12 5.65
C ILE A 399 -60.86 15.39 5.59
N PHE A 400 -61.59 15.57 4.49
CA PHE A 400 -62.62 16.58 4.35
C PHE A 400 -64.00 15.99 4.65
N LYS A 401 -64.96 16.89 4.90
CA LYS A 401 -66.36 16.54 5.06
C LYS A 401 -67.21 17.41 4.14
N ASN A 402 -68.12 16.77 3.40
CA ASN A 402 -69.14 17.42 2.58
C ASN A 402 -68.59 18.41 1.54
N GLY A 403 -67.39 18.19 1.00
CA GLY A 403 -66.80 19.10 0.01
C GLY A 403 -66.34 20.45 0.58
N ILE A 404 -66.27 20.60 1.91
CA ILE A 404 -65.93 21.86 2.58
C ILE A 404 -64.50 21.80 3.15
N GLY A 405 -63.73 22.84 2.86
CA GLY A 405 -62.41 23.10 3.46
C GLY A 405 -61.25 22.99 2.49
N SER A 406 -60.05 23.21 3.02
CA SER A 406 -58.79 23.03 2.30
C SER A 406 -57.67 22.67 3.26
N THR A 407 -56.61 22.04 2.75
CA THR A 407 -55.37 21.78 3.49
C THR A 407 -54.15 22.10 2.62
N THR A 408 -53.07 22.55 3.25
CA THR A 408 -51.76 22.70 2.60
C THR A 408 -50.88 21.53 2.98
N LEU A 409 -50.44 20.78 1.97
CA LEU A 409 -49.43 19.73 2.06
C LEU A 409 -48.04 20.36 1.92
N THR A 410 -47.13 20.10 2.85
CA THR A 410 -45.74 20.60 2.81
C THR A 410 -44.77 19.42 2.80
N ALA A 411 -43.87 19.41 1.82
CA ALA A 411 -42.85 18.38 1.66
C ALA A 411 -41.66 18.63 2.58
N TYR A 412 -41.18 17.56 3.22
CA TYR A 412 -39.93 17.53 3.97
C TYR A 412 -39.02 16.41 3.45
N ALA A 413 -37.72 16.63 3.58
CA ALA A 413 -36.70 15.65 3.26
C ALA A 413 -35.57 15.76 4.28
N TYR A 414 -35.23 14.64 4.90
CA TYR A 414 -34.23 14.57 5.95
C TYR A 414 -33.03 13.73 5.49
N ASP A 415 -31.83 14.27 5.73
CA ASP A 415 -30.56 13.57 5.59
C ASP A 415 -30.01 13.30 7.00
N ASN A 416 -30.04 12.04 7.43
CA ASN A 416 -29.64 11.63 8.78
C ASN A 416 -30.27 12.49 9.91
N GLY A 417 -31.56 12.84 9.75
CA GLY A 417 -32.32 13.63 10.73
C GLY A 417 -32.20 15.16 10.60
N VAL A 418 -31.37 15.66 9.69
CA VAL A 418 -31.27 17.10 9.37
C VAL A 418 -32.20 17.43 8.21
N ASP A 419 -33.04 18.45 8.35
CA ASP A 419 -33.91 18.94 7.27
C ASP A 419 -33.06 19.57 6.16
N VAL A 420 -33.21 19.04 4.95
CA VAL A 420 -32.52 19.48 3.74
C VAL A 420 -33.48 19.90 2.63
N ALA A 421 -34.77 20.09 2.94
CA ALA A 421 -35.80 20.35 1.94
C ALA A 421 -35.48 21.56 1.03
N ASP A 422 -34.85 22.60 1.55
CA ASP A 422 -34.53 23.82 0.78
C ASP A 422 -33.43 23.60 -0.29
N LYS A 423 -32.74 22.44 -0.26
CA LYS A 423 -31.72 22.06 -1.24
C LYS A 423 -32.28 21.20 -2.36
N LEU A 424 -33.57 20.85 -2.31
CA LEU A 424 -34.21 19.90 -3.21
C LEU A 424 -35.32 20.55 -4.02
N GLN A 425 -35.55 19.99 -5.20
CA GLN A 425 -36.73 20.29 -6.01
C GLN A 425 -37.82 19.25 -5.72
N PHE A 426 -39.02 19.69 -5.38
CA PHE A 426 -40.16 18.79 -5.15
C PHE A 426 -41.14 18.87 -6.32
N ARG A 427 -41.44 17.73 -6.94
CA ARG A 427 -42.41 17.61 -8.04
C ARG A 427 -43.64 16.84 -7.56
N TRP A 428 -44.76 17.54 -7.45
CA TRP A 428 -46.01 17.01 -6.95
C TRP A 428 -46.86 16.39 -8.05
N SER A 429 -47.43 15.24 -7.74
CA SER A 429 -48.36 14.51 -8.58
C SER A 429 -49.69 14.31 -7.86
N LYS A 430 -50.79 14.38 -8.61
CA LYS A 430 -52.14 14.01 -8.17
C LYS A 430 -52.56 12.80 -9.00
N ASP A 431 -52.90 11.71 -8.34
CA ASP A 431 -53.31 10.44 -8.96
C ASP A 431 -52.33 10.02 -10.08
N GLY A 432 -51.03 10.12 -9.77
CA GLY A 432 -49.92 9.75 -10.66
C GLY A 432 -49.56 10.77 -11.74
N HIS A 433 -50.27 11.89 -11.86
CA HIS A 433 -49.99 12.93 -12.86
C HIS A 433 -49.34 14.16 -12.22
N GLU A 434 -48.12 14.51 -12.66
CA GLU A 434 -47.41 15.70 -12.21
C GLU A 434 -48.22 16.97 -12.54
N PHE A 435 -48.37 17.86 -11.57
CA PHE A 435 -49.13 19.10 -11.76
C PHE A 435 -48.46 20.34 -11.14
N TYR A 436 -47.46 20.17 -10.27
CA TYR A 436 -46.84 21.30 -9.59
C TYR A 436 -45.38 21.03 -9.18
N VAL A 437 -44.55 22.08 -9.17
CA VAL A 437 -43.17 22.03 -8.68
C VAL A 437 -42.99 23.09 -7.60
N GLY A 438 -42.67 22.66 -6.37
CA GLY A 438 -42.52 23.54 -5.22
C GLY A 438 -42.67 22.82 -3.89
N LYS A 439 -42.26 23.47 -2.79
CA LYS A 439 -42.20 22.85 -1.44
C LYS A 439 -43.57 22.48 -0.86
N SER A 440 -44.62 23.21 -1.22
CA SER A 440 -45.96 22.99 -0.69
C SER A 440 -47.04 23.15 -1.74
N VAL A 441 -48.16 22.46 -1.56
CA VAL A 441 -49.35 22.54 -2.41
C VAL A 441 -50.62 22.64 -1.58
N THR A 442 -51.59 23.42 -2.04
CA THR A 442 -52.91 23.52 -1.40
C THR A 442 -53.91 22.63 -2.11
N VAL A 443 -54.64 21.83 -1.34
CA VAL A 443 -55.71 20.93 -1.78
C VAL A 443 -57.03 21.46 -1.24
N ASN A 444 -58.01 21.70 -2.13
CA ASN A 444 -59.36 22.04 -1.73
C ASN A 444 -60.24 20.79 -1.73
N ALA A 445 -61.20 20.73 -0.81
CA ALA A 445 -62.13 19.61 -0.71
C ALA A 445 -62.93 19.39 -2.01
N ALA A 446 -63.34 20.49 -2.68
CA ALA A 446 -64.04 20.43 -3.97
C ALA A 446 -63.22 19.77 -5.10
N ASP A 447 -61.89 19.68 -4.97
CA ASP A 447 -61.02 19.03 -5.94
C ASP A 447 -60.87 17.51 -5.68
N VAL A 448 -61.49 16.98 -4.62
CA VAL A 448 -61.38 15.58 -4.16
C VAL A 448 -62.78 14.93 -4.20
N ASP A 449 -63.03 14.07 -5.19
CA ASP A 449 -64.36 13.46 -5.42
C ASP A 449 -64.77 12.45 -4.32
N THR A 450 -63.87 11.56 -3.94
CA THR A 450 -64.05 10.63 -2.80
C THR A 450 -62.71 10.37 -2.15
N LYS A 451 -61.69 10.20 -2.99
CA LYS A 451 -60.29 10.14 -2.59
C LYS A 451 -59.40 10.68 -3.72
N ALA A 452 -58.25 11.22 -3.35
CA ALA A 452 -57.19 11.59 -4.28
C ALA A 452 -55.84 11.29 -3.62
N VAL A 453 -54.89 10.73 -4.39
CA VAL A 453 -53.53 10.47 -3.92
C VAL A 453 -52.63 11.62 -4.34
N TYR A 454 -52.05 12.30 -3.37
CA TYR A 454 -51.04 13.32 -3.59
C TYR A 454 -49.67 12.76 -3.23
N SER A 455 -48.73 12.84 -4.16
CA SER A 455 -47.35 12.40 -3.93
C SER A 455 -46.36 13.43 -4.42
N PHE A 456 -45.12 13.35 -3.95
CA PHE A 456 -44.03 14.13 -4.51
C PHE A 456 -42.79 13.28 -4.75
N GLU A 457 -42.00 13.69 -5.74
CA GLU A 457 -40.61 13.27 -5.89
C GLU A 457 -39.67 14.39 -5.43
N ALA A 458 -38.70 14.06 -4.58
CA ALA A 458 -37.64 14.98 -4.18
C ALA A 458 -36.41 14.75 -5.07
N LEU A 459 -35.98 15.79 -5.79
CA LEU A 459 -34.87 15.73 -6.73
C LEU A 459 -33.69 16.59 -6.29
N GLU A 460 -32.49 16.01 -6.36
CA GLU A 460 -31.22 16.72 -6.23
C GLU A 460 -30.51 16.64 -7.59
N ASN A 461 -30.23 17.79 -8.21
CA ASN A 461 -29.61 17.87 -9.55
C ASN A 461 -30.33 17.02 -10.62
N GLY A 462 -31.65 16.91 -10.54
CA GLY A 462 -32.48 16.15 -11.48
C GLY A 462 -32.53 14.63 -11.24
N ILE A 463 -31.85 14.13 -10.20
CA ILE A 463 -31.92 12.72 -9.79
C ILE A 463 -32.96 12.60 -8.68
N LYS A 464 -33.89 11.65 -8.80
CA LYS A 464 -34.84 11.31 -7.73
C LYS A 464 -34.10 10.75 -6.52
N ARG A 465 -34.19 11.47 -5.40
CA ARG A 465 -33.57 11.15 -4.10
C ARG A 465 -34.58 10.82 -3.00
N GLY A 466 -35.87 10.96 -3.26
CA GLY A 466 -36.90 10.65 -2.27
C GLY A 466 -38.29 10.64 -2.89
N TYR A 467 -39.22 10.00 -2.21
CA TYR A 467 -40.63 9.90 -2.58
C TYR A 467 -41.47 9.81 -1.33
N TYR A 468 -42.63 10.47 -1.32
CA TYR A 468 -43.64 10.28 -0.31
C TYR A 468 -45.03 10.51 -0.91
N GLU A 469 -46.04 9.84 -0.36
CA GLU A 469 -47.42 10.01 -0.78
C GLU A 469 -48.37 10.05 0.41
N VAL A 470 -49.50 10.71 0.21
CA VAL A 470 -50.61 10.78 1.15
C VAL A 470 -51.92 10.68 0.39
N THR A 471 -52.87 9.92 0.93
CA THR A 471 -54.23 9.86 0.39
C THR A 471 -55.10 10.84 1.15
N ILE A 472 -55.78 11.72 0.43
CA ILE A 472 -56.80 12.62 0.96
C ILE A 472 -58.17 12.05 0.61
N THR A 473 -59.10 12.07 1.55
CA THR A 473 -60.47 11.59 1.36
C THR A 473 -61.47 12.69 1.68
N ASP A 474 -62.54 12.78 0.90
CA ASP A 474 -63.70 13.58 1.26
C ASP A 474 -64.87 12.65 1.61
N VAL A 475 -65.46 12.85 2.78
CA VAL A 475 -66.54 12.01 3.30
C VAL A 475 -67.83 12.82 3.29
N MET A 476 -68.82 12.33 2.54
CA MET A 476 -70.17 12.88 2.57
C MET A 476 -70.93 12.23 3.72
N ASP A 477 -71.38 13.02 4.70
CA ASP A 477 -72.52 12.57 5.51
C ASP A 477 -73.75 12.55 4.57
N GLY A 478 -74.49 11.44 4.57
CA GLY A 478 -75.69 11.33 3.74
C GLY A 478 -76.72 12.40 4.12
N GLU A 479 -77.78 12.55 3.31
CA GLU A 479 -78.95 13.31 3.75
C GLU A 479 -79.40 12.85 5.15
N ASP A 480 -79.66 13.80 6.05
CA ASP A 480 -80.23 13.53 7.36
C ASP A 480 -81.39 12.53 7.19
N GLY A 481 -81.29 11.38 7.86
CA GLY A 481 -82.42 10.45 7.93
C GLY A 481 -83.62 11.21 8.50
N LYS A 482 -84.80 11.05 7.88
CA LYS A 482 -86.04 11.70 8.34
C LYS A 482 -86.16 11.58 9.87
N ASP A 483 -86.35 12.72 10.53
CA ASP A 483 -86.51 12.82 11.99
C ASP A 483 -87.32 11.65 12.54
N GLY A 484 -86.69 10.86 13.41
CA GLY A 484 -87.43 9.93 14.27
C GLY A 484 -88.32 10.74 15.21
N GLU A 485 -89.55 10.27 15.45
CA GLU A 485 -90.48 10.92 16.38
C GLU A 485 -89.82 11.26 17.72
N GLN A 486 -90.11 12.46 18.21
CA GLN A 486 -89.56 13.03 19.45
C GLN A 486 -89.73 12.06 20.63
N GLY A 487 -88.61 11.50 21.09
CA GLY A 487 -88.54 10.78 22.37
C GLY A 487 -88.75 11.75 23.55
N PRO A 488 -89.33 11.27 24.68
CA PRO A 488 -89.60 12.11 25.85
C PRO A 488 -88.32 12.75 26.40
N GLN A 489 -88.46 13.98 26.90
CA GLN A 489 -87.40 14.81 27.47
C GLN A 489 -86.60 14.05 28.55
N GLY A 490 -85.33 13.76 28.24
CA GLY A 490 -84.35 13.20 29.18
C GLY A 490 -83.77 14.27 30.11
N GLU A 491 -83.43 13.84 31.33
CA GLU A 491 -83.05 14.66 32.47
C GLU A 491 -81.76 15.49 32.28
N LYS A 492 -81.66 16.53 33.11
CA LYS A 492 -80.56 17.50 33.20
C LYS A 492 -79.21 16.80 33.38
N GLY A 493 -78.26 17.12 32.49
CA GLY A 493 -76.99 16.40 32.35
C GLY A 493 -76.14 16.32 33.62
N GLU A 494 -75.57 15.14 33.84
CA GLU A 494 -74.42 14.96 34.73
C GLU A 494 -73.15 15.50 34.07
N GLN A 495 -72.31 16.11 34.90
CA GLN A 495 -71.02 16.69 34.53
C GLN A 495 -70.14 15.63 33.85
N GLY A 496 -69.67 15.92 32.64
CA GLY A 496 -68.87 14.97 31.85
C GLY A 496 -67.67 14.45 32.64
N GLU A 497 -67.48 13.14 32.62
CA GLU A 497 -66.30 12.49 33.19
C GLU A 497 -65.04 13.11 32.59
N GLN A 498 -64.05 13.37 33.46
CA GLN A 498 -62.71 13.78 33.06
C GLN A 498 -62.16 12.74 32.08
N GLY A 499 -61.74 13.19 30.89
CA GLY A 499 -61.20 12.30 29.86
C GLY A 499 -60.10 11.38 30.44
N PRO A 500 -60.02 10.12 29.99
CA PRO A 500 -59.02 9.18 30.50
C PRO A 500 -57.63 9.83 30.40
N PRO A 501 -56.75 9.63 31.41
CA PRO A 501 -55.37 10.07 31.30
C PRO A 501 -54.78 9.60 29.97
N GLY A 502 -54.09 10.49 29.26
CA GLY A 502 -53.42 10.12 28.02
C GLY A 502 -52.59 8.85 28.23
N PRO A 503 -52.52 7.94 27.24
CA PRO A 503 -51.77 6.70 27.39
C PRO A 503 -50.38 7.00 27.93
N GLN A 504 -49.98 6.27 28.97
CA GLN A 504 -48.63 6.35 29.54
C GLN A 504 -47.63 6.27 28.37
N GLY A 505 -46.75 7.28 28.26
CA GLY A 505 -45.69 7.26 27.26
C GLY A 505 -44.99 5.91 27.32
N ALA A 506 -44.80 5.27 26.16
CA ALA A 506 -44.05 4.04 26.09
C ALA A 506 -42.72 4.23 26.85
N PRO A 507 -42.29 3.26 27.67
CA PRO A 507 -40.98 3.32 28.29
C PRO A 507 -39.94 3.67 27.21
N GLY A 508 -39.06 4.64 27.50
CA GLY A 508 -37.95 4.92 26.60
C GLY A 508 -37.24 3.60 26.33
N LEU A 509 -37.15 3.21 25.06
CA LEU A 509 -36.25 2.15 24.68
C LEU A 509 -34.85 2.70 24.96
N ASP A 510 -34.14 2.09 25.90
CA ASP A 510 -32.71 2.29 26.03
C ASP A 510 -32.07 2.14 24.65
N GLY A 511 -31.20 3.08 24.31
CA GLY A 511 -30.59 3.18 23.00
C GLY A 511 -30.00 1.84 22.58
N ILE A 512 -30.55 1.26 21.51
CA ILE A 512 -29.81 0.25 20.76
C ILE A 512 -28.59 0.96 20.18
N GLN A 513 -27.44 0.68 20.78
CA GLN A 513 -26.14 0.86 20.18
C GLN A 513 -26.23 0.40 18.72
N GLY A 514 -25.99 1.33 17.78
CA GLY A 514 -25.96 0.97 16.37
C GLY A 514 -25.01 -0.21 16.17
N PRO A 515 -25.39 -1.26 15.43
CA PRO A 515 -24.45 -2.32 15.11
C PRO A 515 -23.23 -1.66 14.45
N LYS A 516 -22.07 -1.95 15.03
CA LYS A 516 -20.75 -1.79 14.42
C LYS A 516 -20.85 -2.32 12.98
N GLY A 517 -20.42 -1.53 12.00
CA GLY A 517 -20.27 -2.06 10.64
C GLY A 517 -19.33 -3.26 10.69
N ASP A 518 -19.85 -4.46 10.42
CA ASP A 518 -19.04 -5.66 10.46
C ASP A 518 -18.01 -5.63 9.32
N GLN A 519 -16.77 -5.87 9.74
CA GLN A 519 -15.64 -6.27 8.93
C GLN A 519 -16.07 -7.36 7.93
N GLY A 520 -15.58 -7.28 6.70
CA GLY A 520 -15.80 -8.32 5.70
C GLY A 520 -15.50 -9.69 6.29
N ILE A 521 -16.41 -10.65 6.07
CA ILE A 521 -16.44 -11.94 6.77
C ILE A 521 -15.05 -12.63 6.69
N PRO A 522 -14.32 -12.79 7.80
CA PRO A 522 -13.29 -13.82 7.89
C PRO A 522 -13.99 -15.16 7.77
N GLY A 523 -13.40 -16.12 7.07
CA GLY A 523 -13.94 -17.48 7.06
C GLY A 523 -14.14 -17.95 8.50
N LYS A 524 -15.35 -18.37 8.87
CA LYS A 524 -15.59 -19.05 10.14
C LYS A 524 -14.67 -20.27 10.20
N ASP A 525 -13.91 -20.40 11.30
CA ASP A 525 -13.18 -21.62 11.61
C ASP A 525 -14.13 -22.82 11.48
N GLY A 526 -13.70 -23.88 10.80
CA GLY A 526 -14.52 -25.08 10.64
C GLY A 526 -14.60 -25.84 11.96
N VAL A 527 -15.62 -25.57 12.79
CA VAL A 527 -15.76 -26.22 14.10
C VAL A 527 -16.29 -27.67 14.01
N ASP A 528 -16.80 -28.13 12.86
CA ASP A 528 -17.59 -29.38 12.81
C ASP A 528 -17.06 -30.46 11.83
N GLY A 529 -15.89 -30.30 11.21
CA GLY A 529 -15.34 -31.30 10.27
C GLY A 529 -16.19 -31.54 9.01
N LYS A 530 -17.15 -30.66 8.69
CA LYS A 530 -17.96 -30.69 7.45
C LYS A 530 -17.36 -29.76 6.40
N THR A 531 -17.17 -30.27 5.18
CA THR A 531 -16.66 -29.51 4.03
C THR A 531 -17.70 -28.51 3.53
N GLN A 532 -17.31 -27.24 3.36
CA GLN A 532 -18.11 -26.21 2.70
C GLN A 532 -17.81 -26.20 1.19
N TYR A 533 -18.84 -26.00 0.38
CA TYR A 533 -18.77 -25.91 -1.08
C TYR A 533 -19.19 -24.50 -1.51
N THR A 534 -18.38 -23.91 -2.39
CA THR A 534 -18.67 -22.63 -3.02
C THR A 534 -19.26 -22.89 -4.40
N HIS A 535 -20.44 -22.32 -4.65
CA HIS A 535 -21.19 -22.45 -5.89
C HIS A 535 -21.19 -21.14 -6.66
N ILE A 536 -20.98 -21.22 -7.98
CA ILE A 536 -21.04 -20.09 -8.90
C ILE A 536 -22.11 -20.39 -9.94
N SER A 537 -22.98 -19.42 -10.21
CA SER A 537 -24.01 -19.50 -11.24
C SER A 537 -24.15 -18.17 -11.99
N TYR A 538 -24.92 -18.17 -13.06
CA TYR A 538 -25.02 -17.09 -14.05
C TYR A 538 -26.49 -16.84 -14.41
N ALA A 539 -26.89 -15.60 -14.64
CA ALA A 539 -28.27 -15.23 -14.97
C ALA A 539 -28.36 -13.89 -15.71
N ASN A 540 -29.47 -13.61 -16.40
CA ASN A 540 -29.72 -12.32 -17.08
C ASN A 540 -30.61 -11.37 -16.26
N SER A 541 -30.70 -11.58 -14.94
CA SER A 541 -31.40 -10.68 -14.02
C SER A 541 -30.69 -10.54 -12.67
N ALA A 542 -30.92 -9.42 -12.00
CA ALA A 542 -30.31 -9.07 -10.72
C ALA A 542 -30.72 -9.96 -9.54
N ASP A 543 -31.78 -10.74 -9.70
CA ASP A 543 -32.31 -11.70 -8.72
C ASP A 543 -32.06 -13.16 -9.14
N GLY A 544 -31.35 -13.38 -10.26
CA GLY A 544 -31.05 -14.71 -10.79
C GLY A 544 -32.22 -15.43 -11.46
N SER A 545 -33.42 -14.85 -11.48
CA SER A 545 -34.63 -15.52 -11.93
C SER A 545 -34.71 -15.73 -13.45
N LYS A 546 -34.08 -14.84 -14.22
CA LYS A 546 -34.07 -14.90 -15.68
C LYS A 546 -32.83 -15.65 -16.13
N ASP A 547 -33.00 -16.69 -16.95
CA ASP A 547 -31.91 -17.28 -17.70
C ASP A 547 -30.81 -17.92 -16.82
N PHE A 548 -31.22 -18.45 -15.66
CA PHE A 548 -30.33 -19.09 -14.69
C PHE A 548 -29.57 -20.27 -15.29
N SER A 549 -28.27 -20.33 -15.04
CA SER A 549 -27.42 -21.43 -15.41
C SER A 549 -26.29 -21.62 -14.40
N VAL A 550 -25.99 -22.87 -14.07
CA VAL A 550 -24.83 -23.22 -13.23
C VAL A 550 -23.54 -23.39 -14.05
N SER A 551 -23.62 -23.29 -15.39
CA SER A 551 -22.47 -23.59 -16.27
C SER A 551 -22.31 -22.64 -17.45
N ASP A 552 -23.36 -21.93 -17.86
CA ASP A 552 -23.31 -21.00 -19.00
C ASP A 552 -22.92 -19.60 -18.51
N SER A 553 -21.65 -19.26 -18.68
CA SER A 553 -21.08 -18.00 -18.22
C SER A 553 -21.46 -16.78 -19.06
N ASN A 554 -22.11 -16.95 -20.22
CA ASN A 554 -22.52 -15.84 -21.08
C ASN A 554 -23.84 -15.21 -20.62
N ARG A 555 -23.88 -14.70 -19.39
CA ARG A 555 -25.05 -14.06 -18.79
C ARG A 555 -24.70 -12.72 -18.14
N ASP A 556 -25.71 -11.90 -17.87
CA ASP A 556 -25.50 -10.51 -17.42
C ASP A 556 -25.06 -10.37 -15.95
N TYR A 557 -25.28 -11.40 -15.14
CA TYR A 557 -25.05 -11.45 -13.70
C TYR A 557 -24.35 -12.75 -13.31
N VAL A 558 -23.46 -12.68 -12.31
CA VAL A 558 -22.85 -13.84 -11.65
C VAL A 558 -23.37 -13.93 -10.21
N GLY A 559 -23.72 -15.13 -9.79
CA GLY A 559 -24.24 -15.45 -8.46
C GLY A 559 -23.26 -16.30 -7.68
N MET A 560 -23.02 -15.96 -6.41
CA MET A 560 -22.18 -16.76 -5.51
C MET A 560 -22.97 -17.21 -4.27
N TYR A 561 -22.79 -18.47 -3.90
CA TYR A 561 -23.43 -19.10 -2.75
C TYR A 561 -22.46 -20.08 -2.08
N VAL A 562 -22.53 -20.25 -0.76
CA VAL A 562 -21.72 -21.24 -0.03
C VAL A 562 -22.63 -22.06 0.87
N ASP A 563 -22.56 -23.38 0.77
CA ASP A 563 -23.22 -24.30 1.70
C ASP A 563 -22.39 -25.57 1.97
N PHE A 564 -23.02 -26.62 2.49
CA PHE A 564 -22.39 -27.92 2.78
C PHE A 564 -22.83 -29.01 1.78
N THR A 565 -23.51 -28.64 0.70
CA THR A 565 -24.04 -29.53 -0.33
C THR A 565 -23.06 -29.57 -1.50
N GLN A 566 -22.70 -30.76 -1.96
CA GLN A 566 -21.70 -30.88 -3.02
C GLN A 566 -22.20 -30.41 -4.40
N ASN A 567 -23.49 -30.52 -4.68
CA ASN A 567 -24.07 -30.18 -5.99
C ASN A 567 -24.54 -28.73 -6.01
N ASP A 568 -24.35 -28.06 -7.15
CA ASP A 568 -24.83 -26.70 -7.35
C ASP A 568 -26.34 -26.61 -7.15
N SER A 569 -26.77 -25.64 -6.34
CA SER A 569 -28.18 -25.35 -6.13
C SER A 569 -28.79 -24.82 -7.42
N THR A 570 -29.92 -25.38 -7.86
CA THR A 570 -30.70 -24.84 -8.98
C THR A 570 -31.67 -23.73 -8.55
N ASP A 571 -31.66 -23.38 -7.26
CA ASP A 571 -32.47 -22.28 -6.72
C ASP A 571 -31.68 -20.96 -6.81
N PRO A 572 -32.05 -20.04 -7.72
CA PRO A 572 -31.35 -18.76 -7.89
C PRO A 572 -31.40 -17.87 -6.65
N LYS A 573 -32.37 -18.04 -5.74
CA LYS A 573 -32.52 -17.21 -4.55
C LYS A 573 -31.42 -17.43 -3.51
N LYS A 574 -30.69 -18.55 -3.60
CA LYS A 574 -29.56 -18.84 -2.70
C LYS A 574 -28.31 -18.04 -3.06
N TYR A 575 -28.21 -17.58 -4.29
CA TYR A 575 -27.03 -16.90 -4.80
C TYR A 575 -27.14 -15.39 -4.57
N ALA A 576 -26.04 -14.80 -4.10
CA ALA A 576 -25.87 -13.37 -4.10
C ALA A 576 -25.41 -12.93 -5.49
N TRP A 577 -26.28 -12.21 -6.21
CA TRP A 577 -26.08 -11.84 -7.61
C TRP A 577 -25.39 -10.49 -7.77
N SER A 578 -24.40 -10.45 -8.65
CA SER A 578 -23.64 -9.25 -9.02
C SER A 578 -23.68 -9.07 -10.53
N LYS A 579 -23.99 -7.85 -10.99
CA LYS A 579 -24.04 -7.54 -12.43
C LYS A 579 -22.61 -7.53 -12.99
N ILE A 580 -22.37 -8.33 -14.02
CA ILE A 580 -21.08 -8.43 -14.70
C ILE A 580 -21.13 -7.90 -16.14
N LYS A 581 -22.33 -7.71 -16.72
CA LYS A 581 -22.52 -7.18 -18.08
C LYS A 581 -23.42 -5.93 -18.06
N GLY A 582 -22.93 -4.80 -18.58
CA GLY A 582 -23.67 -3.53 -18.68
C GLY A 582 -24.71 -3.54 -19.80
N ALA A 583 -25.65 -2.58 -19.80
CA ALA A 583 -26.61 -2.42 -20.91
C ALA A 583 -25.95 -1.69 -22.08
N ASP A 584 -26.10 -2.22 -23.29
CA ASP A 584 -25.44 -1.72 -24.52
C ASP A 584 -26.00 -0.37 -24.99
N GLY A 585 -25.15 0.67 -25.05
CA GLY A 585 -25.14 1.52 -26.25
C GLY A 585 -24.41 0.71 -27.33
N ALA A 586 -24.87 0.72 -28.58
CA ALA A 586 -24.35 -0.15 -29.65
C ALA A 586 -22.83 -0.42 -29.53
N ASN A 587 -22.50 -1.64 -29.11
CA ASN A 587 -21.24 -2.09 -28.49
C ASN A 587 -20.91 -1.42 -27.14
N GLY A 588 -21.37 -2.07 -26.06
CA GLY A 588 -21.42 -1.59 -24.69
C GLY A 588 -20.13 -1.02 -24.12
N THR A 589 -20.27 0.02 -23.29
CA THR A 589 -19.17 0.87 -22.81
C THR A 589 -18.10 0.08 -22.01
N PRO A 590 -16.88 -0.04 -22.57
CA PRO A 590 -15.69 -0.63 -21.95
C PRO A 590 -15.19 0.13 -20.72
N GLY A 591 -14.26 -0.47 -19.96
CA GLY A 591 -13.33 0.34 -19.15
C GLY A 591 -12.66 1.40 -20.05
N LYS A 592 -12.36 2.60 -19.52
CA LYS A 592 -11.74 3.68 -20.31
C LYS A 592 -10.61 3.10 -21.18
N PRO A 593 -10.62 3.32 -22.50
CA PRO A 593 -9.54 2.85 -23.37
C PRO A 593 -8.19 3.32 -22.80
N GLY A 594 -7.20 2.42 -22.79
CA GLY A 594 -5.81 2.87 -22.66
C GLY A 594 -5.46 3.86 -23.77
N ALA A 595 -4.36 4.59 -23.61
CA ALA A 595 -3.92 5.60 -24.59
C ALA A 595 -3.74 5.06 -26.04
N ASP A 596 -3.83 3.75 -26.23
CA ASP A 596 -3.70 3.00 -27.48
C ASP A 596 -5.04 2.52 -28.10
N GLY A 597 -6.19 2.75 -27.46
CA GLY A 597 -7.52 2.47 -28.02
C GLY A 597 -8.00 1.01 -27.98
N LYS A 598 -7.36 0.12 -27.21
CA LYS A 598 -7.74 -1.31 -27.11
C LYS A 598 -8.59 -1.63 -25.88
N THR A 599 -9.49 -2.61 -26.00
CA THR A 599 -10.42 -3.04 -24.94
C THR A 599 -10.00 -4.38 -24.31
N PRO A 600 -9.79 -4.45 -22.99
CA PRO A 600 -9.38 -5.68 -22.31
C PRO A 600 -10.55 -6.60 -21.93
N TYR A 601 -10.37 -7.92 -22.05
CA TYR A 601 -11.26 -9.00 -21.65
C TYR A 601 -10.72 -9.71 -20.39
N LEU A 602 -11.59 -9.92 -19.41
CA LEU A 602 -11.29 -10.72 -18.21
C LEU A 602 -11.58 -12.20 -18.50
N HIS A 603 -10.61 -13.06 -18.21
CA HIS A 603 -10.69 -14.51 -18.39
C HIS A 603 -10.61 -15.23 -17.06
N ILE A 604 -11.43 -16.28 -16.90
CA ILE A 604 -11.44 -17.15 -15.73
C ILE A 604 -11.17 -18.59 -16.17
N ALA A 605 -10.35 -19.30 -15.40
CA ALA A 605 -10.10 -20.72 -15.58
C ALA A 605 -9.99 -21.44 -14.23
N TYR A 606 -9.96 -22.76 -14.26
CA TYR A 606 -9.97 -23.62 -13.09
C TYR A 606 -8.92 -24.73 -13.23
N ALA A 607 -8.31 -25.15 -12.12
CA ALA A 607 -7.27 -26.17 -12.12
C ALA A 607 -7.18 -26.94 -10.79
N ASN A 608 -6.44 -28.05 -10.78
CA ASN A 608 -6.14 -28.88 -9.62
C ASN A 608 -4.72 -28.67 -9.08
N SER A 609 -3.94 -27.76 -9.65
CA SER A 609 -2.60 -27.42 -9.18
C SER A 609 -2.39 -25.91 -9.08
N ALA A 610 -1.48 -25.50 -8.20
CA ALA A 610 -1.18 -24.10 -7.94
C ALA A 610 -0.57 -23.35 -9.14
N ASP A 611 -0.05 -24.08 -10.13
CA ASP A 611 0.47 -23.54 -11.39
C ASP A 611 -0.53 -23.65 -12.55
N GLY A 612 -1.75 -24.13 -12.28
CA GLY A 612 -2.81 -24.23 -13.28
C GLY A 612 -2.70 -25.41 -14.25
N LYS A 613 -1.58 -26.14 -14.26
CA LYS A 613 -1.26 -27.11 -15.32
C LYS A 613 -2.02 -28.43 -15.20
N THR A 614 -2.41 -28.81 -14.00
CA THR A 614 -3.13 -30.07 -13.75
C THR A 614 -4.62 -29.82 -13.73
N GLY A 615 -5.40 -30.52 -14.57
CA GLY A 615 -6.86 -30.37 -14.60
C GLY A 615 -7.35 -29.00 -15.05
N PHE A 616 -6.59 -28.33 -15.93
CA PHE A 616 -6.96 -27.02 -16.47
C PHE A 616 -8.30 -27.06 -17.22
N SER A 617 -9.16 -26.07 -16.99
CA SER A 617 -10.35 -25.84 -17.80
C SER A 617 -10.77 -24.38 -17.75
N THR A 618 -11.12 -23.81 -18.89
CA THR A 618 -11.69 -22.45 -18.98
C THR A 618 -13.21 -22.44 -18.76
N THR A 619 -13.84 -23.61 -18.70
CA THR A 619 -15.31 -23.75 -18.68
C THR A 619 -15.83 -24.66 -17.57
N ASP A 620 -15.00 -25.58 -17.06
CA ASP A 620 -15.38 -26.58 -16.05
C ASP A 620 -14.62 -26.34 -14.74
N GLY A 621 -15.30 -25.67 -13.81
CA GLY A 621 -14.84 -25.47 -12.43
C GLY A 621 -15.14 -26.62 -11.47
N THR A 622 -15.86 -27.66 -11.91
CA THR A 622 -16.30 -28.74 -11.03
C THR A 622 -15.08 -29.52 -10.50
N ASN A 623 -15.02 -29.66 -9.16
CA ASN A 623 -13.95 -30.34 -8.42
C ASN A 623 -12.54 -29.74 -8.59
N LYS A 624 -12.40 -28.49 -9.03
CA LYS A 624 -11.10 -27.82 -9.20
C LYS A 624 -10.61 -27.19 -7.89
N LEU A 625 -9.32 -27.35 -7.57
CA LEU A 625 -8.70 -26.86 -6.33
C LEU A 625 -8.29 -25.39 -6.39
N TYR A 626 -8.14 -24.84 -7.60
CA TYR A 626 -7.64 -23.50 -7.86
C TYR A 626 -8.52 -22.78 -8.89
N ILE A 627 -8.73 -21.48 -8.70
CA ILE A 627 -9.32 -20.58 -9.69
C ILE A 627 -8.22 -19.64 -10.22
N GLY A 628 -8.18 -19.48 -11.53
CA GLY A 628 -7.23 -18.67 -12.26
C GLY A 628 -7.92 -17.47 -12.88
N GLN A 629 -7.31 -16.29 -12.82
CA GLN A 629 -7.80 -15.11 -13.54
C GLN A 629 -6.68 -14.37 -14.26
N TYR A 630 -6.97 -13.84 -15.45
CA TYR A 630 -6.09 -12.89 -16.13
C TYR A 630 -6.88 -12.02 -17.11
N THR A 631 -6.25 -10.96 -17.61
CA THR A 631 -6.87 -10.03 -18.55
C THR A 631 -5.97 -9.85 -19.76
N ASP A 632 -6.50 -9.95 -20.97
CA ASP A 632 -5.80 -9.55 -22.20
C ASP A 632 -6.73 -8.84 -23.19
N TYR A 633 -6.31 -8.63 -24.44
CA TYR A 633 -7.11 -7.94 -25.48
C TYR A 633 -7.79 -8.90 -26.47
N THR A 634 -7.73 -10.20 -26.19
CA THR A 634 -8.29 -11.28 -27.01
C THR A 634 -9.60 -11.71 -26.41
N GLN A 635 -10.65 -11.83 -27.23
CA GLN A 635 -11.97 -12.20 -26.71
C GLN A 635 -12.07 -13.66 -26.26
N ALA A 636 -11.27 -14.55 -26.84
CA ALA A 636 -11.28 -15.98 -26.53
C ALA A 636 -10.41 -16.28 -25.30
N ASP A 637 -10.90 -17.16 -24.42
CA ASP A 637 -10.12 -17.63 -23.26
C ASP A 637 -8.84 -18.35 -23.71
N SER A 638 -7.71 -17.97 -23.12
CA SER A 638 -6.43 -18.63 -23.36
C SER A 638 -6.42 -20.05 -22.79
N THR A 639 -5.96 -21.02 -23.56
CA THR A 639 -5.68 -22.37 -23.05
C THR A 639 -4.33 -22.48 -22.34
N ASP A 640 -3.54 -21.40 -22.32
CA ASP A 640 -2.28 -21.32 -21.61
C ASP A 640 -2.50 -21.00 -20.12
N ALA A 641 -2.40 -22.04 -19.29
CA ALA A 641 -2.56 -21.95 -17.84
C ALA A 641 -1.59 -20.95 -17.18
N THR A 642 -0.45 -20.64 -17.79
CA THR A 642 0.58 -19.75 -17.20
C THR A 642 0.18 -18.28 -17.23
N LYS A 643 -0.77 -17.90 -18.08
CA LYS A 643 -1.32 -16.54 -18.10
C LYS A 643 -2.18 -16.24 -16.88
N TYR A 644 -2.79 -17.27 -16.30
CA TYR A 644 -3.72 -17.14 -15.19
C TYR A 644 -2.99 -17.02 -13.86
N THR A 645 -3.44 -16.08 -13.03
CA THR A 645 -3.04 -16.01 -11.62
C THR A 645 -3.92 -16.95 -10.81
N TRP A 646 -3.34 -18.01 -10.26
CA TRP A 646 -4.05 -19.09 -9.58
C TRP A 646 -4.16 -18.88 -8.08
N THR A 647 -5.37 -19.00 -7.55
CA THR A 647 -5.69 -18.93 -6.12
C THR A 647 -6.30 -20.26 -5.67
N LYS A 648 -5.78 -20.87 -4.59
CA LYS A 648 -6.34 -22.11 -4.02
C LYS A 648 -7.71 -21.79 -3.43
N ILE A 649 -8.74 -22.51 -3.86
CA ILE A 649 -10.13 -22.32 -3.42
C ILE A 649 -10.67 -23.48 -2.57
N LYS A 650 -9.87 -24.54 -2.35
CA LYS A 650 -10.24 -25.70 -1.53
C LYS A 650 -9.12 -26.08 -0.55
N GLY A 651 -9.44 -26.12 0.75
CA GLY A 651 -8.52 -26.53 1.83
C GLY A 651 -8.28 -28.06 1.86
N GLU A 652 -7.16 -28.47 2.47
CA GLU A 652 -6.84 -29.90 2.68
C GLU A 652 -7.75 -30.53 3.73
N GLN A 653 -8.13 -31.79 3.50
CA GLN A 653 -8.86 -32.62 4.43
C GLN A 653 -8.03 -32.79 5.72
N GLY A 654 -8.51 -32.26 6.84
CA GLY A 654 -7.86 -32.48 8.13
C GLY A 654 -7.82 -33.98 8.46
N GLU A 655 -6.64 -34.48 8.85
CA GLU A 655 -6.55 -35.81 9.43
C GLU A 655 -7.42 -35.90 10.69
N ARG A 656 -8.09 -37.04 10.86
CA ARG A 656 -8.88 -37.38 12.03
C ARG A 656 -8.04 -37.15 13.29
N GLY A 657 -8.47 -36.21 14.14
CA GLY A 657 -7.74 -35.86 15.36
C GLY A 657 -7.40 -37.09 16.20
N LEU A 658 -6.15 -37.15 16.69
CA LEU A 658 -5.70 -38.18 17.62
C LEU A 658 -6.61 -38.19 18.84
N GLN A 659 -7.07 -39.38 19.22
CA GLN A 659 -7.80 -39.62 20.47
C GLN A 659 -7.00 -39.04 21.64
N GLY A 660 -7.61 -38.15 22.42
CA GLY A 660 -6.92 -37.35 23.44
C GLY A 660 -6.09 -38.22 24.37
N LEU A 661 -4.82 -37.84 24.56
CA LEU A 661 -3.98 -38.40 25.60
C LEU A 661 -4.64 -38.12 26.96
N GLN A 662 -4.86 -39.19 27.71
CA GLN A 662 -5.30 -39.15 29.10
C GLN A 662 -4.36 -38.22 29.88
N GLY A 663 -4.90 -37.14 30.44
CA GLY A 663 -4.12 -36.10 31.10
C GLY A 663 -3.21 -36.66 32.20
N GLU A 664 -1.98 -36.13 32.28
CA GLU A 664 -1.05 -36.50 33.34
C GLU A 664 -1.65 -36.18 34.72
N LYS A 665 -1.48 -37.14 35.63
CA LYS A 665 -1.90 -37.09 37.02
C LYS A 665 -1.22 -35.91 37.72
N GLY A 666 -2.00 -34.95 38.21
CA GLY A 666 -1.50 -33.72 38.84
C GLY A 666 -0.52 -33.97 39.99
N GLU A 667 0.48 -33.10 40.11
CA GLU A 667 1.48 -33.13 41.18
C GLU A 667 0.84 -32.91 42.56
N GLN A 668 1.20 -33.79 43.49
CA GLN A 668 0.68 -33.86 44.84
C GLN A 668 1.39 -32.83 45.74
N GLY A 669 0.62 -32.04 46.50
CA GLY A 669 1.16 -31.00 47.39
C GLY A 669 2.11 -31.51 48.48
N ILE A 670 2.96 -30.60 48.96
CA ILE A 670 4.05 -30.83 49.94
C ILE A 670 3.49 -31.45 51.24
N PRO A 671 4.02 -32.58 51.75
CA PRO A 671 3.52 -33.25 52.95
C PRO A 671 3.82 -32.49 54.25
N GLY A 672 2.81 -32.38 55.13
CA GLY A 672 3.00 -32.05 56.54
C GLY A 672 3.56 -33.22 57.35
N THR A 673 4.19 -32.94 58.48
CA THR A 673 4.84 -33.92 59.37
C THR A 673 3.87 -34.97 59.91
N ALA A 674 4.35 -36.23 60.01
CA ALA A 674 3.54 -37.40 60.31
C ALA A 674 3.01 -37.44 61.75
N GLY A 675 1.68 -37.52 61.90
CA GLY A 675 1.02 -37.95 63.13
C GLY A 675 0.79 -39.47 63.14
N ALA A 676 0.90 -40.10 64.32
CA ALA A 676 1.08 -41.54 64.56
C ALA A 676 -0.06 -42.50 64.12
N ASN A 677 -0.97 -42.09 63.23
CA ASN A 677 -2.18 -42.86 62.90
C ASN A 677 -2.50 -42.88 61.39
N GLY A 678 -1.59 -42.43 60.52
CA GLY A 678 -1.59 -42.78 59.09
C GLY A 678 -2.71 -42.22 58.20
N LYS A 679 -3.43 -41.16 58.58
CA LYS A 679 -4.34 -40.42 57.68
C LYS A 679 -4.03 -38.91 57.74
N THR A 680 -3.81 -38.29 56.58
CA THR A 680 -3.60 -36.83 56.44
C THR A 680 -4.71 -36.23 55.59
N SER A 681 -5.37 -35.19 56.10
CA SER A 681 -6.42 -34.38 55.45
C SER A 681 -5.84 -33.11 54.82
N TYR A 682 -6.35 -32.70 53.65
CA TYR A 682 -5.96 -31.45 52.97
C TYR A 682 -7.03 -30.35 53.15
N PHE A 683 -6.59 -29.11 53.41
CA PHE A 683 -7.43 -27.89 53.41
C PHE A 683 -7.44 -27.27 52.00
N HIS A 684 -8.62 -26.84 51.53
CA HIS A 684 -8.78 -25.97 50.36
C HIS A 684 -9.17 -24.57 50.81
N ILE A 685 -8.48 -23.54 50.32
CA ILE A 685 -8.92 -22.15 50.43
C ILE A 685 -9.04 -21.57 49.01
N LYS A 686 -10.26 -21.16 48.65
CA LYS A 686 -10.61 -20.39 47.45
C LYS A 686 -10.72 -18.92 47.84
N TYR A 687 -10.15 -18.01 47.05
CA TYR A 687 -10.58 -16.61 47.03
C TYR A 687 -10.91 -16.16 45.60
N SER A 688 -11.90 -15.28 45.54
CA SER A 688 -12.78 -14.97 44.41
C SER A 688 -12.47 -13.61 43.75
N SER A 689 -12.74 -13.56 42.44
CA SER A 689 -13.31 -12.48 41.59
C SER A 689 -13.26 -10.97 41.95
N VAL A 690 -13.14 -10.19 40.86
CA VAL A 690 -13.50 -8.75 40.60
C VAL A 690 -12.42 -7.74 41.04
N ALA A 691 -11.96 -6.77 40.24
CA ALA A 691 -12.62 -5.94 39.20
C ALA A 691 -11.83 -5.79 37.90
#